data_AF-A0A815KKX1-F1
#
_entry.id   AF-A0A815KKX1-F1
#
_cell.length_a   1.000
_cell.length_b   1.000
_cell.length_c   1.000
_cell.angle_alpha   90.00
_cell.angle_beta   90.00
_cell.angle_gamma   90.00
#
_symmetry.space_group_name_H-M   'P 1'
#
loop_
_entity.id
_entity.type
_entity.pdbx_description
1 polymer ?
#
loop_
_entity_poly.entity_id
_entity_poly.type
_entity_poly.pdbx_seq_one_letter_code
_entity_poly.pdbx_strand_id
1 'polypeptide(L)'
;MEYDNEKATFLSDNNSTKKYRNGFERCVSNASKRLKLSCGKTVILRILFCLFILFIILFRGYILCLLGFLNCYMTWPFSSPLHVKIDLLNLSNEPKGREYIPRRMHHILLGPLSKAPPQSWVAARNSCIELHSKFEEHYYWTDENGVEFLRKNYPWFVKTWQSYKTNVQKADALRYFVLHHYGGIFLDMDLYCLHKLDGLFNYLDNRVSPEEHIFLAVKAFPVGISNGFMITTRRHPLFQRVIENLELYNRNFLLPHATIIISTGPMCISIQIQLHRSLWNSILVLDGKENMIGGKTNTPLFKHLGSGSWHKADDMFFKNIPMNIQHQNQTFSISIIVFISFIFVDHSIGCFDITNILFLSSPDEEMKFIGMMKNLSRNIKYRRDKKDEEDSVNLVDSSDDNARESTMIISRLTRRIPYLMIIRYTILIPLVMYFLIILTPIKTLQAFIPMEIQTSKNFLVVVAHPDDECLFFSPTIIGLVSRGKIGHILVFSKGNSLGLGPIREKELNGSCQKLNVDLSRCFSLNLTDLQDDPHRWWPKGNISEIVEQFVKRFDIDLLITFDRGGISGHLNHKSVALGIEYYLQNFDRTPLAYRLSTVASPFEYSSIIDLFRTLIKFLPRLLRSVFSTLLPFLFSPPNDQRALFVSSPFGYYQGLQAFHQHRSQMLWYRHIYTTLSRHMFINDLTKVPRK
;
A
#
# COMPACT_ATOMS: atom_id res chain seq x y z
N MET A 1 -41.03 71.17 39.49
CA MET A 1 -39.86 70.46 38.94
C MET A 1 -39.94 69.03 39.40
N GLU A 2 -39.63 68.08 38.51
CA GLU A 2 -39.78 66.61 38.64
C GLU A 2 -41.19 66.05 38.50
N TYR A 3 -41.75 66.08 37.28
CA TYR A 3 -42.75 65.08 36.85
C TYR A 3 -42.93 65.08 35.31
N ASP A 4 -41.85 65.03 34.51
CA ASP A 4 -42.01 64.98 33.04
C ASP A 4 -40.80 64.43 32.24
N ASN A 5 -40.01 63.50 32.80
CA ASN A 5 -38.83 62.93 32.10
C ASN A 5 -38.86 61.41 31.85
N GLU A 6 -39.93 60.68 32.21
CA GLU A 6 -39.98 59.21 31.98
C GLU A 6 -40.82 58.75 30.77
N LYS A 7 -41.52 59.65 30.07
CA LYS A 7 -42.38 59.27 28.93
C LYS A 7 -41.71 59.35 27.55
N ALA A 8 -40.52 59.95 27.46
CA ALA A 8 -39.82 60.13 26.18
C ALA A 8 -38.96 58.91 25.76
N THR A 9 -38.72 57.96 26.65
CA THR A 9 -37.88 56.78 26.39
C THR A 9 -38.64 55.56 25.84
N PHE A 10 -39.97 55.60 25.77
CA PHE A 10 -40.78 54.43 25.34
C PHE A 10 -41.26 54.47 23.87
N LEU A 11 -41.05 55.57 23.15
CA LEU A 11 -41.53 55.74 21.76
C LEU A 11 -40.43 55.63 20.69
N SER A 12 -39.16 55.50 21.07
CA SER A 12 -38.06 55.23 20.13
C SER A 12 -37.87 53.74 19.79
N ASP A 13 -38.49 52.82 20.55
CA ASP A 13 -38.30 51.37 20.41
C ASP A 13 -39.25 50.64 19.44
N ASN A 14 -40.27 51.32 18.92
CA ASN A 14 -41.25 50.70 18.00
C ASN A 14 -40.82 50.70 16.52
N ASN A 15 -39.92 51.58 16.11
CA ASN A 15 -39.40 51.60 14.74
C ASN A 15 -38.22 50.63 14.53
N SER A 16 -37.50 50.26 15.59
CA SER A 16 -36.45 49.25 15.54
C SER A 16 -37.06 47.85 15.38
N THR A 17 -38.07 47.52 16.17
CA THR A 17 -38.75 46.21 16.20
C THR A 17 -39.42 45.83 14.87
N LYS A 18 -40.01 46.78 14.14
CA LYS A 18 -40.64 46.51 12.83
C LYS A 18 -39.61 46.21 11.72
N LYS A 19 -38.42 46.82 11.79
CA LYS A 19 -37.29 46.57 10.87
C LYS A 19 -36.61 45.23 11.14
N TYR A 20 -36.51 44.83 12.41
CA TYR A 20 -36.02 43.51 12.80
C TYR A 20 -36.97 42.37 12.40
N ARG A 21 -38.29 42.57 12.49
CA ARG A 21 -39.29 41.54 12.15
C ARG A 21 -39.29 41.19 10.66
N ASN A 22 -39.23 42.19 9.79
CA ASN A 22 -39.13 41.99 8.33
C ASN A 22 -37.78 41.40 7.90
N GLY A 23 -36.68 41.72 8.60
CA GLY A 23 -35.37 41.10 8.39
C GLY A 23 -35.35 39.62 8.82
N PHE A 24 -36.00 39.31 9.93
CA PHE A 24 -36.09 37.96 10.48
C PHE A 24 -36.91 37.02 9.59
N GLU A 25 -38.08 37.45 9.10
CA GLU A 25 -38.89 36.63 8.18
C GLU A 25 -38.19 36.35 6.84
N ARG A 26 -37.44 37.33 6.31
CA ARG A 26 -36.63 37.16 5.08
C ARG A 26 -35.43 36.23 5.32
N CYS A 27 -34.83 36.27 6.50
CA CYS A 27 -33.73 35.40 6.91
C CYS A 27 -34.20 33.95 7.14
N VAL A 28 -35.36 33.76 7.78
CA VAL A 28 -35.98 32.44 8.03
C VAL A 28 -36.44 31.77 6.74
N SER A 29 -37.01 32.53 5.78
CA SER A 29 -37.37 32.03 4.44
C SER A 29 -36.14 31.56 3.65
N ASN A 30 -35.05 32.34 3.68
CA ASN A 30 -33.78 31.97 3.04
C ASN A 30 -33.07 30.82 3.74
N ALA A 31 -33.14 30.74 5.07
CA ALA A 31 -32.60 29.64 5.86
C ALA A 31 -33.37 28.34 5.61
N SER A 32 -34.70 28.38 5.52
CA SER A 32 -35.56 27.23 5.17
C SER A 32 -35.26 26.69 3.77
N LYS A 33 -35.09 27.57 2.76
CA LYS A 33 -34.65 27.18 1.41
C LYS A 33 -33.24 26.57 1.41
N ARG A 34 -32.29 27.13 2.18
CA ARG A 34 -30.92 26.59 2.31
C ARG A 34 -30.86 25.27 3.09
N LEU A 35 -31.72 25.07 4.10
CA LEU A 35 -31.86 23.83 4.88
C LEU A 35 -32.46 22.69 4.05
N LYS A 36 -33.48 22.96 3.21
CA LYS A 36 -33.99 21.98 2.24
C LYS A 36 -32.93 21.56 1.23
N LEU A 37 -32.10 22.49 0.74
CA LEU A 37 -30.94 22.16 -0.10
C LEU A 37 -29.86 21.35 0.65
N SER A 38 -29.62 21.63 1.94
CA SER A 38 -28.61 20.94 2.76
C SER A 38 -29.02 19.51 3.16
N CYS A 39 -30.30 19.29 3.46
CA CYS A 39 -30.87 17.96 3.71
C CYS A 39 -30.84 17.09 2.45
N GLY A 40 -31.15 17.67 1.28
CA GLY A 40 -30.97 17.00 -0.01
C GLY A 40 -29.52 16.59 -0.26
N LYS A 41 -28.54 17.46 0.02
CA LYS A 41 -27.11 17.17 -0.16
C LYS A 41 -26.59 16.03 0.72
N THR A 42 -27.05 15.91 1.97
CA THR A 42 -26.61 14.84 2.89
C THR A 42 -27.20 13.47 2.55
N VAL A 43 -28.45 13.43 2.08
CA VAL A 43 -29.06 12.20 1.51
C VAL A 43 -28.32 11.80 0.23
N ILE A 44 -28.05 12.76 -0.67
CA ILE A 44 -27.26 12.52 -1.88
C ILE A 44 -25.87 11.96 -1.53
N LEU A 45 -25.17 12.49 -0.53
CA LEU A 45 -23.85 12.00 -0.10
C LEU A 45 -23.88 10.56 0.45
N ARG A 46 -24.91 10.17 1.20
CA ARG A 46 -25.08 8.78 1.67
C ARG A 46 -25.40 7.84 0.52
N ILE A 47 -26.26 8.29 -0.41
CA ILE A 47 -26.54 7.56 -1.64
C ILE A 47 -25.23 7.39 -2.42
N LEU A 48 -24.42 8.43 -2.60
CA LEU A 48 -23.12 8.36 -3.28
C LEU A 48 -22.14 7.41 -2.58
N PHE A 49 -22.10 7.37 -1.25
CA PHE A 49 -21.25 6.42 -0.52
C PHE A 49 -21.72 4.97 -0.67
N CYS A 50 -23.03 4.73 -0.56
CA CYS A 50 -23.61 3.41 -0.83
C CYS A 50 -23.37 3.00 -2.29
N LEU A 51 -23.51 3.93 -3.24
CA LEU A 51 -23.20 3.72 -4.65
C LEU A 51 -21.71 3.44 -4.86
N PHE A 52 -20.81 4.04 -4.07
CA PHE A 52 -19.37 3.78 -4.12
C PHE A 52 -19.01 2.40 -3.56
N ILE A 53 -19.59 1.98 -2.43
CA ILE A 53 -19.40 0.62 -1.91
C ILE A 53 -19.98 -0.40 -2.90
N LEU A 54 -21.19 -0.12 -3.42
CA LEU A 54 -21.81 -0.94 -4.44
C LEU A 54 -20.92 -1.01 -5.69
N PHE A 55 -20.30 0.11 -6.10
CA PHE A 55 -19.31 0.14 -7.17
C PHE A 55 -18.11 -0.76 -6.87
N ILE A 56 -17.51 -0.68 -5.67
CA ILE A 56 -16.40 -1.58 -5.31
C ILE A 56 -16.83 -3.04 -5.37
N ILE A 57 -18.01 -3.39 -4.85
CA ILE A 57 -18.51 -4.77 -4.85
C ILE A 57 -18.77 -5.25 -6.28
N LEU A 58 -19.47 -4.46 -7.10
CA LEU A 58 -19.80 -4.80 -8.48
C LEU A 58 -18.55 -4.88 -9.37
N PHE A 59 -17.57 -4.01 -9.14
CA PHE A 59 -16.36 -3.91 -9.96
C PHE A 59 -15.13 -4.55 -9.30
N ARG A 60 -15.28 -5.33 -8.22
CA ARG A 60 -14.16 -5.94 -7.48
C ARG A 60 -13.17 -6.71 -8.38
N GLY A 61 -13.69 -7.48 -9.34
CA GLY A 61 -12.86 -8.25 -10.28
C GLY A 61 -12.05 -7.35 -11.21
N TYR A 62 -12.65 -6.28 -11.70
CA TYR A 62 -11.97 -5.27 -12.52
C TYR A 62 -10.88 -4.55 -11.74
N ILE A 63 -11.16 -4.18 -10.48
CA ILE A 63 -10.20 -3.55 -9.58
C ILE A 63 -9.02 -4.48 -9.32
N LEU A 64 -9.25 -5.76 -9.02
CA LEU A 64 -8.18 -6.73 -8.79
C LEU A 64 -7.29 -6.93 -10.04
N CYS A 65 -7.90 -7.04 -11.22
CA CYS A 65 -7.15 -7.16 -12.47
C CYS A 65 -6.30 -5.90 -12.74
N LEU A 66 -6.87 -4.71 -12.50
CA LEU A 66 -6.17 -3.43 -12.66
C LEU A 66 -5.01 -3.30 -11.66
N LEU A 67 -5.22 -3.65 -10.39
CA LEU A 67 -4.16 -3.63 -9.38
C LEU A 67 -3.04 -4.61 -9.72
N GLY A 68 -3.38 -5.82 -10.19
CA GLY A 68 -2.40 -6.79 -10.69
C GLY A 68 -1.60 -6.26 -11.87
N PHE A 69 -2.29 -5.66 -12.85
CA PHE A 69 -1.67 -5.01 -14.00
C PHE A 69 -0.68 -3.92 -13.58
N LEU A 70 -1.13 -2.98 -12.74
CA LEU A 70 -0.30 -1.88 -12.24
C LEU A 70 0.89 -2.38 -11.43
N ASN A 71 0.68 -3.36 -10.54
CA ASN A 71 1.76 -3.95 -9.76
C ASN A 71 2.83 -4.57 -10.66
N CYS A 72 2.41 -5.38 -11.63
CA CYS A 72 3.34 -6.00 -12.58
C CYS A 72 4.06 -4.94 -13.43
N TYR A 73 3.32 -3.97 -14.00
CA TYR A 73 3.89 -2.89 -14.81
C TYR A 73 4.93 -2.06 -14.06
N MET A 74 4.65 -1.73 -12.80
CA MET A 74 5.51 -0.87 -11.98
C MET A 74 6.70 -1.59 -11.36
N THR A 75 6.57 -2.89 -11.04
CA THR A 75 7.60 -3.62 -10.28
C THR A 75 8.49 -4.49 -11.15
N TRP A 76 8.03 -4.99 -12.30
CA TRP A 76 8.80 -5.88 -13.17
C TRP A 76 10.18 -5.34 -13.57
N PRO A 77 10.37 -4.04 -13.91
CA PRO A 77 11.70 -3.53 -14.25
C PRO A 77 12.71 -3.56 -13.10
N PHE A 78 12.25 -3.72 -11.87
CA PHE A 78 13.08 -3.66 -10.65
C PHE A 78 13.12 -4.99 -9.88
N SER A 79 12.13 -5.84 -10.08
CA SER A 79 11.92 -7.07 -9.31
C SER A 79 11.14 -8.05 -10.17
N SER A 80 11.86 -8.97 -10.81
CA SER A 80 11.34 -10.02 -11.70
C SER A 80 12.11 -11.32 -11.47
N PRO A 81 11.65 -12.47 -12.02
CA PRO A 81 12.41 -13.71 -12.01
C PRO A 81 13.77 -13.61 -12.71
N LEU A 82 14.59 -14.67 -12.61
CA LEU A 82 15.94 -14.66 -13.15
C LEU A 82 15.96 -14.45 -14.68
N HIS A 83 16.56 -13.35 -15.10
CA HIS A 83 16.84 -13.07 -16.51
C HIS A 83 18.14 -13.76 -16.93
N VAL A 84 18.06 -14.63 -17.93
CA VAL A 84 19.20 -15.38 -18.45
C VAL A 84 19.56 -14.90 -19.85
N LYS A 85 20.86 -14.72 -20.09
CA LYS A 85 21.41 -14.52 -21.43
C LYS A 85 22.13 -15.80 -21.84
N ILE A 86 21.67 -16.42 -22.91
CA ILE A 86 22.15 -17.71 -23.39
C ILE A 86 22.60 -17.51 -24.82
N ASP A 87 23.81 -17.97 -25.16
CA ASP A 87 24.24 -18.08 -26.54
C ASP A 87 23.57 -19.32 -27.16
N LEU A 88 22.40 -19.11 -27.76
CA LEU A 88 21.54 -20.17 -28.26
C LEU A 88 22.17 -20.95 -29.43
N LEU A 89 23.17 -20.38 -30.10
CA LEU A 89 23.83 -21.00 -31.26
C LEU A 89 24.99 -21.90 -30.86
N ASN A 90 25.64 -21.63 -29.72
CA ASN A 90 26.84 -22.33 -29.26
C ASN A 90 26.63 -23.20 -28.00
N LEU A 91 25.39 -23.56 -27.68
CA LEU A 91 25.09 -24.51 -26.60
C LEU A 91 25.69 -25.88 -26.92
N SER A 92 26.84 -26.20 -26.31
CA SER A 92 27.54 -27.47 -26.44
C SER A 92 26.82 -28.57 -25.63
N ASN A 93 26.37 -29.60 -26.34
CA ASN A 93 25.39 -30.56 -25.85
C ASN A 93 26.02 -31.92 -25.59
N GLU A 94 26.30 -32.21 -24.33
CA GLU A 94 26.01 -33.53 -23.81
C GLU A 94 24.94 -33.40 -22.72
N PRO A 95 23.82 -34.15 -22.80
CA PRO A 95 22.87 -34.22 -21.70
C PRO A 95 23.61 -34.78 -20.48
N LYS A 96 23.67 -34.04 -19.36
CA LYS A 96 24.36 -34.53 -18.15
C LYS A 96 23.53 -35.57 -17.39
N GLY A 97 22.37 -35.99 -17.91
CA GLY A 97 21.47 -36.87 -17.19
C GLY A 97 20.14 -37.12 -17.89
N ARG A 98 19.07 -37.19 -17.07
CA ARG A 98 17.71 -37.59 -17.43
C ARG A 98 16.94 -36.44 -18.10
N GLU A 99 16.07 -36.75 -19.05
CA GLU A 99 15.13 -35.78 -19.63
C GLU A 99 13.98 -35.52 -18.64
N TYR A 100 13.90 -34.31 -18.09
CA TYR A 100 12.86 -33.90 -17.14
C TYR A 100 11.73 -33.12 -17.84
N ILE A 101 12.08 -32.38 -18.90
CA ILE A 101 11.12 -31.67 -19.74
C ILE A 101 10.68 -32.60 -20.88
N PRO A 102 9.38 -32.95 -20.98
CA PRO A 102 8.88 -33.81 -22.04
C PRO A 102 9.19 -33.23 -23.43
N ARG A 103 9.74 -34.06 -24.33
CA ARG A 103 10.03 -33.69 -25.73
C ARG A 103 8.74 -33.70 -26.56
N ARG A 104 7.80 -32.83 -26.20
CA ARG A 104 6.46 -32.72 -26.79
C ARG A 104 6.21 -31.30 -27.24
N MET A 105 5.74 -31.16 -28.47
CA MET A 105 5.53 -29.85 -29.08
C MET A 105 4.04 -29.60 -29.30
N HIS A 106 3.56 -28.44 -28.85
CA HIS A 106 2.16 -28.07 -28.91
C HIS A 106 1.97 -26.84 -29.80
N HIS A 107 1.09 -26.97 -30.79
CA HIS A 107 0.58 -25.87 -31.60
C HIS A 107 -0.93 -25.81 -31.50
N ILE A 108 -1.49 -24.60 -31.41
CA ILE A 108 -2.94 -24.38 -31.30
C ILE A 108 -3.40 -23.53 -32.49
N LEU A 109 -4.41 -24.01 -33.21
CA LEU A 109 -5.16 -23.22 -34.18
C LEU A 109 -6.66 -23.41 -33.94
N LEU A 110 -7.31 -22.36 -33.45
CA LEU A 110 -8.75 -22.34 -33.20
C LEU A 110 -9.46 -21.42 -34.20
N GLY A 111 -10.55 -21.89 -34.77
CA GLY A 111 -11.28 -21.26 -35.85
C GLY A 111 -12.06 -22.26 -36.67
N PRO A 112 -13.08 -21.81 -37.41
CA PRO A 112 -13.87 -22.70 -38.24
C PRO A 112 -12.96 -23.46 -39.20
N LEU A 113 -13.01 -24.80 -39.15
CA LEU A 113 -12.23 -25.69 -40.04
C LEU A 113 -12.47 -25.42 -41.54
N SER A 114 -13.57 -24.72 -41.87
CA SER A 114 -13.89 -24.30 -43.24
C SER A 114 -12.96 -23.21 -43.79
N LYS A 115 -12.17 -22.53 -42.96
CA LYS A 115 -11.12 -21.59 -43.41
C LYS A 115 -9.76 -22.22 -43.23
N ALA A 116 -9.09 -22.50 -44.36
CA ALA A 116 -7.72 -22.99 -44.33
C ALA A 116 -6.80 -21.99 -43.59
N PRO A 117 -5.88 -22.47 -42.73
CA PRO A 117 -4.88 -21.60 -42.13
C PRO A 117 -4.02 -20.92 -43.20
N PRO A 118 -3.46 -19.73 -42.91
CA PRO A 118 -2.46 -19.11 -43.78
C PRO A 118 -1.33 -20.11 -44.08
N GLN A 119 -1.01 -20.31 -45.36
CA GLN A 119 0.05 -21.25 -45.78
C GLN A 119 1.39 -20.94 -45.11
N SER A 120 1.67 -19.66 -44.84
CA SER A 120 2.86 -19.22 -44.13
C SER A 120 2.93 -19.77 -42.69
N TRP A 121 1.81 -19.89 -41.99
CA TRP A 121 1.74 -20.49 -40.65
C TRP A 121 1.94 -22.00 -40.70
N VAL A 122 1.36 -22.67 -41.70
CA VAL A 122 1.58 -24.10 -41.91
C VAL A 122 3.06 -24.37 -42.20
N ALA A 123 3.69 -23.57 -43.05
CA ALA A 123 5.11 -23.66 -43.33
C ALA A 123 5.98 -23.39 -42.09
N ALA A 124 5.63 -22.38 -41.29
CA ALA A 124 6.30 -22.09 -40.02
C ALA A 124 6.23 -23.27 -39.04
N ARG A 125 5.03 -23.79 -38.78
CA ARG A 125 4.83 -24.99 -37.96
C ARG A 125 5.64 -26.19 -38.49
N ASN A 126 5.59 -26.45 -39.80
CA ASN A 126 6.26 -27.59 -40.39
C ASN A 126 7.79 -27.48 -40.28
N SER A 127 8.37 -26.29 -40.42
CA SER A 127 9.80 -26.07 -40.18
C SER A 127 10.23 -26.50 -38.77
N CYS A 128 9.38 -26.25 -37.76
CA CYS A 128 9.63 -26.67 -36.39
C CYS A 128 9.52 -28.18 -36.23
N ILE A 129 8.55 -28.84 -36.87
CA ILE A 129 8.37 -30.29 -36.80
C ILE A 129 9.53 -31.01 -37.50
N GLU A 130 9.93 -30.56 -38.68
CA GLU A 130 11.02 -31.16 -39.46
C GLU A 130 12.35 -31.10 -38.69
N LEU A 131 12.68 -29.94 -38.10
CA LEU A 131 13.89 -29.78 -37.29
C LEU A 131 13.89 -30.64 -36.02
N HIS A 132 12.71 -30.96 -35.48
CA HIS A 132 12.52 -31.66 -34.21
C HIS A 132 11.81 -33.00 -34.38
N SER A 133 12.04 -33.70 -35.49
CA SER A 133 11.40 -34.99 -35.81
C SER A 133 11.66 -36.12 -34.80
N LYS A 134 12.62 -35.93 -33.88
CA LYS A 134 12.92 -36.85 -32.77
C LYS A 134 12.06 -36.64 -31.52
N PHE A 135 11.23 -35.60 -31.48
CA PHE A 135 10.34 -35.36 -30.35
C PHE A 135 9.29 -36.48 -30.28
N GLU A 136 8.91 -36.90 -29.07
CA GLU A 136 7.98 -38.02 -28.86
C GLU A 136 6.65 -37.79 -29.59
N GLU A 137 6.12 -36.58 -29.46
CA GLU A 137 4.77 -36.24 -29.91
C GLU A 137 4.68 -34.78 -30.35
N HIS A 138 3.97 -34.55 -31.47
CA HIS A 138 3.60 -33.22 -31.97
C HIS A 138 2.08 -33.06 -31.93
N TYR A 139 1.58 -32.26 -30.99
CA TYR A 139 0.16 -31.98 -30.84
C TYR A 139 -0.28 -30.81 -31.70
N TYR A 140 -1.41 -31.01 -32.38
CA TYR A 140 -2.12 -29.96 -33.08
C TYR A 140 -3.53 -29.83 -32.50
N TRP A 141 -3.76 -28.73 -31.79
CA TRP A 141 -5.00 -28.49 -31.07
C TRP A 141 -5.96 -27.66 -31.92
N THR A 142 -7.18 -28.19 -32.10
CA THR A 142 -8.31 -27.58 -32.80
C THR A 142 -9.47 -27.32 -31.83
N ASP A 143 -10.54 -26.69 -32.31
CA ASP A 143 -11.74 -26.48 -31.49
C ASP A 143 -12.32 -27.80 -30.94
N GLU A 144 -12.34 -28.86 -31.76
CA GLU A 144 -12.92 -30.15 -31.42
C GLU A 144 -12.10 -30.90 -30.36
N ASN A 145 -10.79 -31.06 -30.58
CA ASN A 145 -9.96 -31.81 -29.65
C ASN A 145 -9.58 -30.99 -28.40
N GLY A 146 -9.54 -29.66 -28.51
CA GLY A 146 -9.27 -28.75 -27.41
C GLY A 146 -10.41 -28.75 -26.39
N VAL A 147 -11.67 -28.65 -26.86
CA VAL A 147 -12.82 -28.71 -25.95
C VAL A 147 -13.00 -30.10 -25.35
N GLU A 148 -12.72 -31.17 -26.10
CA GLU A 148 -12.78 -32.53 -25.58
C GLU A 148 -11.71 -32.76 -24.50
N PHE A 149 -10.49 -32.28 -24.72
CA PHE A 149 -9.44 -32.32 -23.72
C PHE A 149 -9.83 -31.60 -22.42
N LEU A 150 -10.43 -30.40 -22.53
CA LEU A 150 -10.94 -29.66 -21.37
C LEU A 150 -12.10 -30.40 -20.70
N ARG A 151 -13.06 -30.95 -21.45
CA ARG A 151 -14.19 -31.71 -20.90
C ARG A 151 -13.72 -32.92 -20.10
N LYS A 152 -12.73 -33.65 -20.63
CA LYS A 152 -12.20 -34.86 -20.01
C LYS A 152 -11.36 -34.57 -18.76
N ASN A 153 -10.49 -33.55 -18.80
CA ASN A 153 -9.48 -33.34 -17.76
C ASN A 153 -9.76 -32.16 -16.83
N TYR A 154 -10.51 -31.15 -17.28
CA TYR A 154 -10.78 -29.90 -16.57
C TYR A 154 -12.25 -29.45 -16.75
N PRO A 155 -13.25 -30.31 -16.45
CA PRO A 155 -14.65 -30.06 -16.80
C PRO A 155 -15.20 -28.76 -16.22
N TRP A 156 -14.69 -28.34 -15.06
CA TRP A 156 -15.06 -27.09 -14.40
C TRP A 156 -14.76 -25.83 -15.24
N PHE A 157 -13.80 -25.88 -16.15
CA PHE A 157 -13.38 -24.73 -16.95
C PHE A 157 -14.14 -24.59 -18.28
N VAL A 158 -14.84 -25.63 -18.74
CA VAL A 158 -15.47 -25.66 -20.07
C VAL A 158 -16.43 -24.48 -20.28
N LYS A 159 -17.22 -24.13 -19.27
CA LYS A 159 -18.15 -22.99 -19.31
C LYS A 159 -17.40 -21.66 -19.49
N THR A 160 -16.31 -21.47 -18.76
CA THR A 160 -15.47 -20.27 -18.87
C THR A 160 -14.82 -20.20 -20.25
N TRP A 161 -14.26 -21.30 -20.75
CA TRP A 161 -13.64 -21.37 -22.07
C TRP A 161 -14.62 -21.02 -23.20
N GLN A 162 -15.85 -21.51 -23.14
CA GLN A 162 -16.90 -21.19 -24.11
C GLN A 162 -17.32 -19.71 -24.08
N SER A 163 -17.20 -19.04 -22.92
CA SER A 163 -17.58 -17.64 -22.76
C SER A 163 -16.56 -16.62 -23.31
N TYR A 164 -15.35 -17.07 -23.68
CA TYR A 164 -14.35 -16.19 -24.29
C TYR A 164 -14.83 -15.68 -25.65
N LYS A 165 -14.67 -14.37 -25.87
CA LYS A 165 -15.19 -13.67 -27.06
C LYS A 165 -14.40 -13.97 -28.32
N THR A 166 -13.09 -14.23 -28.18
CA THR A 166 -12.19 -14.42 -29.33
C THR A 166 -11.50 -15.78 -29.26
N ASN A 167 -11.16 -16.32 -30.43
CA ASN A 167 -10.37 -17.56 -30.52
C ASN A 167 -8.95 -17.39 -29.98
N VAL A 168 -8.40 -16.18 -30.03
CA VAL A 168 -7.11 -15.86 -29.42
C VAL A 168 -7.16 -16.09 -27.90
N GLN A 169 -8.21 -15.60 -27.22
CA GLN A 169 -8.38 -15.85 -25.78
C GLN A 169 -8.51 -17.35 -25.48
N LYS A 170 -9.25 -18.08 -26.31
CA LYS A 170 -9.40 -19.53 -26.15
C LYS A 170 -8.09 -20.29 -26.33
N ALA A 171 -7.27 -19.87 -27.29
CA ALA A 171 -5.95 -20.46 -27.57
C ALA A 171 -4.94 -20.11 -26.47
N ASP A 172 -4.96 -18.87 -25.98
CA ASP A 172 -4.20 -18.38 -24.82
C ASP A 172 -4.56 -19.13 -23.53
N ALA A 173 -5.84 -19.40 -23.29
CA ALA A 173 -6.23 -20.22 -22.15
C ALA A 173 -5.77 -21.68 -22.33
N LEU A 174 -6.05 -22.27 -23.49
CA LEU A 174 -5.75 -23.69 -23.77
C LEU A 174 -4.26 -24.02 -23.65
N ARG A 175 -3.35 -23.13 -24.10
CA ARG A 175 -1.90 -23.35 -23.97
C ARG A 175 -1.45 -23.55 -22.53
N TYR A 176 -2.08 -22.89 -21.56
CA TYR A 176 -1.75 -23.08 -20.14
C TYR A 176 -2.19 -24.44 -19.62
N PHE A 177 -3.36 -24.92 -20.02
CA PHE A 177 -3.86 -26.25 -19.64
C PHE A 177 -3.02 -27.37 -20.25
N VAL A 178 -2.65 -27.26 -21.53
CA VAL A 178 -1.85 -28.31 -22.19
C VAL A 178 -0.44 -28.34 -21.64
N LEU A 179 0.20 -27.20 -21.37
CA LEU A 179 1.52 -27.16 -20.73
C LEU A 179 1.49 -27.65 -19.28
N HIS A 180 0.44 -27.31 -18.51
CA HIS A 180 0.27 -27.88 -17.18
C HIS A 180 0.11 -29.41 -17.23
N HIS A 181 -0.70 -29.91 -18.17
CA HIS A 181 -1.04 -31.32 -18.24
C HIS A 181 0.07 -32.19 -18.83
N TYR A 182 0.71 -31.75 -19.91
CA TYR A 182 1.70 -32.54 -20.67
C TYR A 182 3.14 -32.06 -20.46
N GLY A 183 3.37 -30.82 -20.02
CA GLY A 183 4.69 -30.20 -20.06
C GLY A 183 5.15 -29.91 -21.50
N GLY A 184 6.45 -29.80 -21.70
CA GLY A 184 7.06 -29.66 -23.03
C GLY A 184 7.11 -28.21 -23.52
N ILE A 185 6.96 -28.03 -24.83
CA ILE A 185 7.09 -26.73 -25.50
C ILE A 185 5.80 -26.33 -26.21
N PHE A 186 5.41 -25.08 -26.04
CA PHE A 186 4.38 -24.42 -26.82
C PHE A 186 5.01 -23.38 -27.76
N LEU A 187 4.55 -23.37 -29.01
CA LEU A 187 4.93 -22.40 -30.04
C LEU A 187 3.67 -21.87 -30.73
N ASP A 188 3.59 -20.55 -30.90
CA ASP A 188 2.59 -19.94 -31.76
C ASP A 188 2.79 -20.40 -33.23
N MET A 189 1.69 -20.46 -33.98
CA MET A 189 1.65 -20.97 -35.37
C MET A 189 2.49 -20.16 -36.36
N ASP A 190 2.93 -18.95 -35.99
CA ASP A 190 3.68 -18.04 -36.84
C ASP A 190 5.16 -17.92 -36.49
N LEU A 191 5.65 -18.84 -35.65
CA LEU A 191 7.07 -19.03 -35.36
C LEU A 191 7.69 -20.04 -36.33
N TYR A 192 8.49 -19.55 -37.27
CA TYR A 192 9.28 -20.40 -38.16
C TYR A 192 10.60 -20.76 -37.48
N CYS A 193 10.88 -22.04 -37.24
CA CYS A 193 12.11 -22.48 -36.57
C CYS A 193 13.32 -22.39 -37.51
N LEU A 194 14.40 -21.76 -37.04
CA LEU A 194 15.66 -21.61 -37.77
C LEU A 194 16.71 -22.63 -37.31
N HIS A 195 16.66 -23.03 -36.04
CA HIS A 195 17.64 -23.91 -35.42
C HIS A 195 16.97 -24.96 -34.53
N LYS A 196 17.71 -26.04 -34.26
CA LYS A 196 17.32 -27.08 -33.31
C LYS A 196 17.34 -26.57 -31.88
N LEU A 197 16.35 -26.96 -31.09
CA LEU A 197 16.16 -26.58 -29.69
C LEU A 197 16.77 -27.59 -28.71
N ASP A 198 17.30 -28.71 -29.19
CA ASP A 198 17.88 -29.79 -28.37
C ASP A 198 18.83 -29.23 -27.30
N GLY A 199 19.69 -28.27 -27.66
CA GLY A 199 20.62 -27.70 -26.70
C GLY A 199 19.99 -26.81 -25.64
N LEU A 200 18.92 -26.10 -25.99
CA LEU A 200 18.14 -25.35 -25.01
C LEU A 200 17.44 -26.29 -24.04
N PHE A 201 16.86 -27.39 -24.53
CA PHE A 201 16.25 -28.40 -23.68
C PHE A 201 17.28 -29.06 -22.74
N ASN A 202 18.44 -29.47 -23.26
CA ASN A 202 19.53 -30.03 -22.44
C ASN A 202 20.02 -29.03 -21.38
N TYR A 203 20.13 -27.76 -21.73
CA TYR A 203 20.49 -26.70 -20.78
C TYR A 203 19.48 -26.59 -19.64
N LEU A 204 18.18 -26.70 -19.93
CA LEU A 204 17.12 -26.63 -18.93
C LEU A 204 17.04 -27.90 -18.08
N ASP A 205 17.16 -29.09 -18.69
CA ASP A 205 17.19 -30.37 -17.97
C ASP A 205 18.36 -30.45 -16.98
N ASN A 206 19.51 -29.87 -17.33
CA ASN A 206 20.67 -29.81 -16.44
C ASN A 206 20.48 -28.85 -15.24
N ARG A 207 19.36 -28.13 -15.14
CA ARG A 207 19.04 -27.16 -14.08
C ARG A 207 17.90 -27.59 -13.18
N VAL A 208 17.34 -28.77 -13.40
CA VAL A 208 16.16 -29.23 -12.67
C VAL A 208 16.42 -30.63 -12.10
N SER A 209 16.00 -30.83 -10.86
CA SER A 209 16.04 -32.12 -10.16
C SER A 209 14.67 -32.81 -10.20
N PRO A 210 14.53 -34.11 -9.83
CA PRO A 210 13.27 -34.85 -9.95
C PRO A 210 12.04 -34.25 -9.25
N GLU A 211 12.24 -33.51 -8.15
CA GLU A 211 11.15 -32.85 -7.41
C GLU A 211 11.04 -31.35 -7.71
N GLU A 212 11.86 -30.84 -8.62
CA GLU A 212 11.87 -29.45 -9.01
C GLU A 212 11.12 -29.24 -10.33
N HIS A 213 10.67 -28.01 -10.53
CA HIS A 213 10.01 -27.60 -11.75
C HIS A 213 10.82 -26.50 -12.42
N ILE A 214 10.69 -26.39 -13.74
CA ILE A 214 11.29 -25.28 -14.48
C ILE A 214 10.33 -24.78 -15.56
N PHE A 215 10.34 -23.46 -15.77
CA PHE A 215 9.60 -22.76 -16.80
C PHE A 215 10.53 -21.73 -17.46
N LEU A 216 10.60 -21.73 -18.79
CA LEU A 216 11.30 -20.74 -19.59
C LEU A 216 10.31 -20.04 -20.53
N ALA A 217 10.39 -18.72 -20.58
CA ALA A 217 9.75 -17.90 -21.60
C ALA A 217 10.66 -16.74 -22.02
N VAL A 218 10.35 -16.09 -23.14
CA VAL A 218 11.08 -14.89 -23.60
C VAL A 218 10.49 -13.62 -23.00
N LYS A 219 11.34 -12.63 -22.79
CA LYS A 219 10.92 -11.29 -22.36
C LYS A 219 9.92 -10.66 -23.33
N ALA A 220 8.88 -10.02 -22.81
CA ALA A 220 7.96 -9.19 -23.58
C ALA A 220 8.27 -7.69 -23.40
N PHE A 221 7.81 -6.88 -24.37
CA PHE A 221 7.83 -5.43 -24.31
C PHE A 221 6.41 -4.88 -24.08
N PRO A 222 6.21 -3.86 -23.23
CA PRO A 222 7.20 -3.19 -22.37
C PRO A 222 7.51 -3.93 -21.06
N VAL A 223 6.64 -4.83 -20.62
CA VAL A 223 6.72 -5.54 -19.32
C VAL A 223 6.33 -7.00 -19.49
N GLY A 224 6.95 -7.88 -18.67
CA GLY A 224 6.51 -9.26 -18.54
C GLY A 224 7.26 -10.24 -19.43
N ILE A 225 6.62 -11.38 -19.66
CA ILE A 225 7.04 -12.42 -20.59
C ILE A 225 6.06 -12.53 -21.75
N SER A 226 6.53 -13.05 -22.88
CA SER A 226 5.66 -13.49 -23.96
C SER A 226 5.08 -14.86 -23.63
N ASN A 227 3.84 -15.10 -24.04
CA ASN A 227 3.19 -16.41 -23.98
C ASN A 227 3.22 -17.15 -25.33
N GLY A 228 3.94 -16.64 -26.34
CA GLY A 228 4.02 -17.26 -27.68
C GLY A 228 5.10 -18.33 -27.84
N PHE A 229 6.06 -18.39 -26.92
CA PHE A 229 7.09 -19.42 -26.83
C PHE A 229 7.34 -19.73 -25.35
N MET A 230 7.04 -20.96 -24.94
CA MET A 230 7.08 -21.39 -23.55
C MET A 230 7.56 -22.83 -23.44
N ILE A 231 8.50 -23.11 -22.53
CA ILE A 231 8.99 -24.46 -22.22
C ILE A 231 8.79 -24.72 -20.74
N THR A 232 8.20 -25.86 -20.35
CA THR A 232 8.04 -26.20 -18.93
C THR A 232 8.02 -27.69 -18.63
N THR A 233 8.40 -28.05 -17.41
CA THR A 233 8.09 -29.37 -16.83
C THR A 233 6.59 -29.56 -16.65
N ARG A 234 6.14 -30.81 -16.71
CA ARG A 234 4.76 -31.18 -16.40
C ARG A 234 4.36 -30.71 -14.98
N ARG A 235 3.11 -30.26 -14.81
CA ARG A 235 2.52 -29.83 -13.52
C ARG A 235 3.26 -28.68 -12.81
N HIS A 236 3.95 -27.82 -13.55
CA HIS A 236 4.62 -26.67 -12.93
C HIS A 236 3.61 -25.78 -12.15
N PRO A 237 3.86 -25.44 -10.86
CA PRO A 237 2.90 -24.75 -10.00
C PRO A 237 2.37 -23.41 -10.52
N LEU A 238 3.20 -22.65 -11.26
CA LEU A 238 2.76 -21.43 -11.93
C LEU A 238 1.54 -21.67 -12.83
N PHE A 239 1.57 -22.71 -13.68
CA PHE A 239 0.48 -22.95 -14.62
C PHE A 239 -0.79 -23.39 -13.90
N GLN A 240 -0.67 -24.15 -12.79
CA GLN A 240 -1.80 -24.44 -11.91
C GLN A 240 -2.47 -23.14 -11.42
N ARG A 241 -1.67 -22.17 -10.96
CA ARG A 241 -2.21 -20.87 -10.52
C ARG A 241 -2.81 -20.05 -11.65
N VAL A 242 -2.19 -20.06 -12.82
CA VAL A 242 -2.75 -19.39 -14.00
C VAL A 242 -4.13 -19.96 -14.32
N ILE A 243 -4.25 -21.29 -14.50
CA ILE A 243 -5.52 -21.91 -14.88
C ILE A 243 -6.62 -21.71 -13.85
N GLU A 244 -6.31 -21.78 -12.55
CA GLU A 244 -7.25 -21.53 -11.45
C GLU A 244 -7.77 -20.09 -11.42
N ASN A 245 -7.00 -19.12 -11.94
CA ASN A 245 -7.36 -17.70 -11.93
C ASN A 245 -7.96 -17.20 -13.25
N LEU A 246 -7.92 -17.96 -14.34
CA LEU A 246 -8.39 -17.52 -15.67
C LEU A 246 -9.85 -17.00 -15.67
N GLU A 247 -10.73 -17.56 -14.83
CA GLU A 247 -12.11 -17.08 -14.69
C GLU A 247 -12.20 -15.67 -14.08
N LEU A 248 -11.35 -15.36 -13.08
CA LEU A 248 -11.31 -14.03 -12.45
C LEU A 248 -10.97 -12.95 -13.49
N TYR A 249 -10.04 -13.26 -14.38
CA TYR A 249 -9.50 -12.38 -15.43
C TYR A 249 -10.36 -12.36 -16.71
N ASN A 250 -11.34 -13.26 -16.85
CA ASN A 250 -12.30 -13.25 -17.95
C ASN A 250 -13.30 -12.07 -17.82
N ARG A 251 -12.82 -10.88 -18.18
CA ARG A 251 -13.54 -9.60 -18.09
C ARG A 251 -13.41 -8.83 -19.40
N ASN A 252 -14.36 -7.96 -19.67
CA ASN A 252 -14.31 -7.06 -20.82
C ASN A 252 -13.70 -5.72 -20.41
N PHE A 253 -12.48 -5.42 -20.86
CA PHE A 253 -11.72 -4.20 -20.50
C PHE A 253 -11.96 -3.03 -21.47
N LEU A 254 -13.08 -3.04 -22.21
CA LEU A 254 -13.52 -2.06 -23.20
C LEU A 254 -12.64 -2.00 -24.46
N LEU A 255 -11.32 -2.10 -24.31
CA LEU A 255 -10.37 -2.22 -25.42
C LEU A 255 -10.17 -3.70 -25.77
N PRO A 256 -10.39 -4.11 -27.03
CA PRO A 256 -10.19 -5.49 -27.46
C PRO A 256 -8.78 -6.02 -27.18
N HIS A 257 -7.74 -5.21 -27.43
CA HIS A 257 -6.35 -5.59 -27.18
C HIS A 257 -6.07 -5.83 -25.69
N ALA A 258 -6.43 -4.87 -24.83
CA ALA A 258 -6.27 -4.98 -23.38
C ALA A 258 -7.06 -6.18 -22.83
N THR A 259 -8.25 -6.44 -23.40
CA THR A 259 -9.07 -7.59 -23.01
C THR A 259 -8.33 -8.90 -23.25
N ILE A 260 -7.73 -9.10 -24.43
CA ILE A 260 -6.99 -10.33 -24.74
C ILE A 260 -5.76 -10.45 -23.82
N ILE A 261 -4.93 -9.42 -23.77
CA ILE A 261 -3.65 -9.45 -23.06
C ILE A 261 -3.79 -9.67 -21.55
N ILE A 262 -4.77 -9.02 -20.92
CA ILE A 262 -4.98 -9.10 -19.46
C ILE A 262 -5.78 -10.34 -19.08
N SER A 263 -6.75 -10.77 -19.91
CA SER A 263 -7.61 -11.91 -19.55
C SER A 263 -6.88 -13.24 -19.61
N THR A 264 -6.19 -13.50 -20.71
CA THR A 264 -5.57 -14.80 -21.01
C THR A 264 -4.18 -14.67 -21.60
N GLY A 265 -3.82 -13.49 -22.12
CA GLY A 265 -2.58 -13.29 -22.85
C GLY A 265 -1.33 -13.10 -21.97
N PRO A 266 -0.25 -12.50 -22.52
CA PRO A 266 1.06 -12.43 -21.85
C PRO A 266 1.04 -11.68 -20.52
N MET A 267 0.14 -10.70 -20.36
CA MET A 267 0.04 -9.96 -19.11
C MET A 267 -0.66 -10.78 -18.02
N CYS A 268 -1.61 -11.65 -18.37
CA CYS A 268 -2.26 -12.54 -17.41
C CYS A 268 -1.22 -13.40 -16.67
N ILE A 269 -0.39 -14.13 -17.42
CA ILE A 269 0.67 -14.96 -16.82
C ILE A 269 1.74 -14.12 -16.12
N SER A 270 2.12 -12.96 -16.67
CA SER A 270 3.10 -12.06 -16.02
C SER A 270 2.62 -11.55 -14.66
N ILE A 271 1.32 -11.25 -14.53
CA ILE A 271 0.71 -10.88 -13.24
C ILE A 271 0.80 -12.05 -12.26
N GLN A 272 0.49 -13.28 -12.68
CA GLN A 272 0.59 -14.45 -11.81
C GLN A 272 2.03 -14.70 -11.33
N ILE A 273 3.02 -14.52 -12.20
CA ILE A 273 4.43 -14.57 -11.84
C ILE A 273 4.75 -13.53 -10.74
N GLN A 274 4.29 -12.29 -10.91
CA GLN A 274 4.63 -11.22 -9.98
C GLN A 274 3.95 -11.36 -8.61
N LEU A 275 2.74 -11.92 -8.57
CA LEU A 275 2.01 -12.20 -7.33
C LEU A 275 2.61 -13.38 -6.56
N HIS A 276 3.31 -14.31 -7.23
CA HIS A 276 3.85 -15.53 -6.63
C HIS A 276 5.37 -15.58 -6.64
N ARG A 277 5.99 -14.67 -5.87
CA ARG A 277 7.46 -14.55 -5.78
C ARG A 277 8.19 -15.81 -5.30
N SER A 278 7.51 -16.66 -4.54
CA SER A 278 8.07 -17.95 -4.10
C SER A 278 8.40 -18.90 -5.26
N LEU A 279 7.82 -18.71 -6.44
CA LEU A 279 8.07 -19.54 -7.63
C LEU A 279 9.18 -19.00 -8.52
N TRP A 280 9.81 -17.85 -8.19
CA TRP A 280 10.76 -17.21 -9.09
C TRP A 280 12.01 -18.04 -9.36
N ASN A 281 12.40 -18.91 -8.43
CA ASN A 281 13.56 -19.79 -8.61
C ASN A 281 13.32 -20.86 -9.68
N SER A 282 12.06 -21.19 -9.98
CA SER A 282 11.69 -22.16 -11.04
C SER A 282 11.41 -21.48 -12.39
N ILE A 283 11.58 -20.16 -12.50
CA ILE A 283 11.18 -19.38 -13.69
C ILE A 283 12.41 -18.66 -14.26
N LEU A 284 12.69 -18.93 -15.53
CA LEU A 284 13.74 -18.28 -16.31
C LEU A 284 13.12 -17.40 -17.38
N VAL A 285 13.61 -16.16 -17.50
CA VAL A 285 13.24 -15.23 -18.57
C VAL A 285 14.43 -15.08 -19.51
N LEU A 286 14.29 -15.56 -20.75
CA LEU A 286 15.31 -15.36 -21.77
C LEU A 286 15.34 -13.87 -22.14
N ASP A 287 16.45 -13.22 -21.78
CA ASP A 287 16.68 -11.78 -21.96
C ASP A 287 17.39 -11.50 -23.30
N GLY A 288 17.48 -10.22 -23.67
CA GLY A 288 18.02 -9.77 -24.96
C GLY A 288 16.93 -9.35 -25.92
N LYS A 289 17.12 -8.20 -26.59
CA LYS A 289 16.14 -7.65 -27.55
C LYS A 289 15.99 -8.56 -28.78
N GLU A 290 17.08 -9.20 -29.15
CA GLU A 290 17.20 -10.19 -30.21
C GLU A 290 16.35 -11.45 -29.97
N ASN A 291 16.02 -11.77 -28.73
CA ASN A 291 15.21 -12.95 -28.37
C ASN A 291 13.71 -12.64 -28.27
N MET A 292 13.32 -11.36 -28.35
CA MET A 292 11.94 -10.94 -28.17
C MET A 292 11.10 -11.31 -29.39
N ILE A 293 9.95 -11.95 -29.13
CA ILE A 293 8.96 -12.27 -30.16
C ILE A 293 7.85 -11.22 -30.14
N GLY A 294 7.91 -10.29 -31.10
CA GLY A 294 6.93 -9.22 -31.21
C GLY A 294 6.94 -8.59 -32.60
N GLY A 295 5.79 -8.59 -33.28
CA GLY A 295 5.71 -8.15 -34.68
C GLY A 295 6.54 -9.04 -35.63
N LYS A 296 6.85 -8.56 -36.83
CA LYS A 296 7.69 -9.31 -37.77
C LYS A 296 9.16 -9.12 -37.40
N THR A 297 9.84 -10.16 -36.94
CA THR A 297 11.23 -10.09 -36.47
C THR A 297 11.96 -11.42 -36.66
N ASN A 298 13.28 -11.38 -36.74
CA ASN A 298 14.14 -12.56 -36.73
C ASN A 298 14.88 -12.59 -35.39
N THR A 299 14.72 -13.69 -34.66
CA THR A 299 15.47 -14.02 -33.46
C THR A 299 16.51 -15.10 -33.77
N PRO A 300 17.46 -15.40 -32.87
CA PRO A 300 18.39 -16.49 -33.07
C PRO A 300 17.73 -17.86 -33.26
N LEU A 301 16.51 -18.07 -32.75
CA LEU A 301 15.81 -19.36 -32.85
C LEU A 301 14.69 -19.35 -33.91
N PHE A 302 14.06 -18.21 -34.14
CA PHE A 302 12.82 -18.13 -34.89
C PHE A 302 12.78 -16.95 -35.85
N LYS A 303 12.18 -17.16 -37.01
CA LYS A 303 11.63 -16.08 -37.83
C LYS A 303 10.15 -15.92 -37.48
N HIS A 304 9.81 -14.85 -36.78
CA HIS A 304 8.43 -14.52 -36.41
C HIS A 304 7.75 -13.82 -37.58
N LEU A 305 6.73 -14.45 -38.15
CA LEU A 305 6.07 -13.95 -39.37
C LEU A 305 5.24 -12.67 -39.14
N GLY A 306 5.00 -12.33 -37.88
CA GLY A 306 4.37 -11.07 -37.50
C GLY A 306 2.88 -11.08 -37.69
N SER A 307 2.24 -12.22 -37.45
CA SER A 307 0.81 -12.39 -37.67
C SER A 307 0.02 -11.93 -36.45
N GLY A 308 0.22 -10.67 -36.12
CA GLY A 308 -0.61 -10.04 -35.14
C GLY A 308 -2.03 -9.91 -35.65
N SER A 309 -3.01 -10.36 -34.85
CA SER A 309 -4.37 -9.79 -34.86
C SER A 309 -4.39 -8.29 -34.44
N TRP A 310 -3.27 -7.59 -34.61
CA TRP A 310 -2.80 -6.40 -33.88
C TRP A 310 -2.78 -5.16 -34.80
N HIS A 311 -3.87 -4.95 -35.55
CA HIS A 311 -4.05 -3.85 -36.50
C HIS A 311 -4.96 -2.72 -35.98
N LYS A 312 -5.19 -2.63 -34.66
CA LYS A 312 -6.10 -1.64 -34.08
C LYS A 312 -5.32 -0.48 -33.42
N ALA A 313 -5.94 0.69 -33.36
CA ALA A 313 -5.33 1.91 -32.82
C ALA A 313 -4.88 1.80 -31.34
N ASP A 314 -5.42 0.84 -30.59
CA ASP A 314 -5.07 0.53 -29.20
C ASP A 314 -3.68 -0.14 -29.07
N ASP A 315 -3.24 -0.93 -30.06
CA ASP A 315 -1.86 -1.46 -30.11
C ASP A 315 -0.82 -0.33 -30.21
N MET A 316 -1.10 0.70 -31.02
CA MET A 316 -0.27 1.90 -31.09
C MET A 316 -0.30 2.66 -29.76
N PHE A 317 -1.45 2.76 -29.08
CA PHE A 317 -1.52 3.38 -27.77
C PHE A 317 -0.58 2.69 -26.78
N PHE A 318 -0.63 1.36 -26.63
CA PHE A 318 0.25 0.64 -25.69
C PHE A 318 1.73 0.64 -26.08
N LYS A 319 2.05 0.58 -27.38
CA LYS A 319 3.44 0.69 -27.88
C LYS A 319 4.01 2.10 -27.73
N ASN A 320 3.15 3.11 -27.81
CA ASN A 320 3.51 4.52 -27.70
C ASN A 320 3.32 5.09 -26.28
N ILE A 321 2.89 4.29 -25.29
CA ILE A 321 3.10 4.66 -23.88
C ILE A 321 4.62 4.82 -23.73
N PRO A 322 5.13 6.05 -23.52
CA PRO A 322 6.56 6.29 -23.58
C PRO A 322 7.26 5.42 -22.55
N MET A 323 8.14 4.51 -23.01
CA MET A 323 9.18 3.89 -22.20
C MET A 323 10.31 4.90 -21.92
N ASN A 324 9.95 6.13 -21.51
CA ASN A 324 10.85 7.04 -20.79
C ASN A 324 10.80 6.77 -19.27
N ILE A 325 10.37 5.55 -18.93
CA ILE A 325 10.12 5.03 -17.59
C ILE A 325 11.39 4.40 -16.99
N GLN A 326 12.57 4.83 -17.44
CA GLN A 326 13.78 4.72 -16.63
C GLN A 326 13.95 5.93 -15.70
N HIS A 327 13.28 7.06 -15.98
CA HIS A 327 13.35 8.29 -15.17
C HIS A 327 12.01 8.97 -14.84
N GLN A 328 10.89 8.66 -15.51
CA GLN A 328 9.64 9.44 -15.37
C GLN A 328 8.54 8.85 -14.46
N ASN A 329 8.82 7.82 -13.67
CA ASN A 329 7.79 7.13 -12.86
C ASN A 329 7.40 7.79 -11.53
N GLN A 330 7.84 9.03 -11.28
CA GLN A 330 7.28 9.83 -10.20
C GLN A 330 5.95 10.48 -10.63
N THR A 331 5.85 10.96 -11.87
CA THR A 331 4.76 11.84 -12.29
C THR A 331 3.40 11.15 -12.31
N PHE A 332 3.25 9.91 -12.82
CA PHE A 332 1.92 9.30 -13.00
C PHE A 332 1.24 8.85 -11.69
N SER A 333 2.02 8.27 -10.76
CA SER A 333 1.51 7.89 -9.43
C SER A 333 1.21 9.11 -8.57
N ILE A 334 2.05 10.15 -8.70
CA ILE A 334 1.84 11.44 -8.05
C ILE A 334 0.69 12.20 -8.72
N SER A 335 0.45 12.09 -10.04
CA SER A 335 -0.68 12.73 -10.70
C SER A 335 -2.00 12.14 -10.23
N ILE A 336 -2.10 10.84 -9.96
CA ILE A 336 -3.30 10.23 -9.37
C ILE A 336 -3.45 10.68 -7.91
N ILE A 337 -2.37 10.69 -7.13
CA ILE A 337 -2.40 11.16 -5.72
C ILE A 337 -2.71 12.67 -5.65
N VAL A 338 -2.13 13.48 -6.52
CA VAL A 338 -2.34 14.93 -6.64
C VAL A 338 -3.73 15.19 -7.18
N PHE A 339 -4.24 14.46 -8.17
CA PHE A 339 -5.61 14.61 -8.68
C PHE A 339 -6.65 14.22 -7.63
N ILE A 340 -6.44 13.11 -6.91
CA ILE A 340 -7.28 12.75 -5.76
C ILE A 340 -7.17 13.81 -4.67
N SER A 341 -5.96 14.28 -4.35
CA SER A 341 -5.74 15.35 -3.36
C SER A 341 -6.32 16.70 -3.81
N PHE A 342 -6.32 17.02 -5.11
CA PHE A 342 -6.86 18.25 -5.68
C PHE A 342 -8.39 18.24 -5.61
N ILE A 343 -9.02 17.10 -5.96
CA ILE A 343 -10.46 16.89 -5.77
C ILE A 343 -10.85 17.05 -4.29
N PHE A 344 -10.00 16.64 -3.35
CA PHE A 344 -10.25 16.81 -1.92
C PHE A 344 -9.91 18.21 -1.36
N VAL A 345 -8.91 18.91 -1.90
CA VAL A 345 -8.54 20.29 -1.53
C VAL A 345 -9.56 21.30 -2.07
N ASP A 346 -10.10 21.09 -3.27
CA ASP A 346 -11.19 21.92 -3.82
C ASP A 346 -12.49 21.76 -3.01
N HIS A 347 -12.71 20.56 -2.44
CA HIS A 347 -13.77 20.30 -1.46
C HIS A 347 -13.53 20.99 -0.10
N SER A 348 -12.27 21.34 0.21
CA SER A 348 -11.85 22.02 1.44
C SER A 348 -12.06 23.54 1.34
N ILE A 349 -11.80 24.14 0.18
CA ILE A 349 -12.00 25.58 -0.07
C ILE A 349 -13.50 25.91 -0.10
N GLY A 350 -14.33 25.08 -0.73
CA GLY A 350 -15.78 25.25 -0.71
C GLY A 350 -16.45 25.05 0.67
N CYS A 351 -15.79 24.37 1.61
CA CYS A 351 -16.25 24.25 3.01
C CYS A 351 -15.71 25.38 3.91
N PHE A 352 -14.52 25.92 3.63
CA PHE A 352 -13.93 27.02 4.40
C PHE A 352 -14.78 28.30 4.29
N ASP A 353 -15.38 28.56 3.12
CA ASP A 353 -16.33 29.66 2.91
C ASP A 353 -17.62 29.55 3.75
N ILE A 354 -18.05 28.32 4.08
CA ILE A 354 -19.24 28.10 4.92
C ILE A 354 -18.91 28.39 6.40
N THR A 355 -17.66 28.17 6.80
CA THR A 355 -17.20 28.39 8.19
C THR A 355 -16.98 29.87 8.51
N ASN A 356 -16.49 30.66 7.54
CA ASN A 356 -16.35 32.12 7.70
C ASN A 356 -17.69 32.87 7.79
N ILE A 357 -18.77 32.32 7.19
CA ILE A 357 -20.12 32.90 7.32
C ILE A 357 -20.72 32.65 8.70
N LEU A 358 -20.25 31.64 9.44
CA LEU A 358 -20.75 31.29 10.79
C LEU A 358 -19.94 31.91 11.94
N PHE A 359 -18.71 32.38 11.70
CA PHE A 359 -17.82 32.92 12.75
C PHE A 359 -17.69 34.45 12.78
N LEU A 360 -18.45 35.19 11.96
CA LEU A 360 -18.46 36.67 11.94
C LEU A 360 -19.62 37.29 12.74
N SER A 361 -19.94 36.74 13.92
CA SER A 361 -20.86 37.39 14.86
C SER A 361 -20.21 37.39 16.22
N SER A 362 -20.04 38.58 16.81
CA SER A 362 -19.25 38.78 18.02
C SER A 362 -19.77 37.95 19.21
N PRO A 363 -18.93 37.64 20.22
CA PRO A 363 -19.32 36.87 21.40
C PRO A 363 -20.56 37.40 22.14
N ASP A 364 -20.87 38.69 22.00
CA ASP A 364 -22.02 39.35 22.60
C ASP A 364 -23.36 38.96 21.95
N GLU A 365 -23.38 38.65 20.65
CA GLU A 365 -24.58 38.20 19.94
C GLU A 365 -24.94 36.74 20.31
N GLU A 366 -23.92 35.91 20.60
CA GLU A 366 -24.10 34.51 20.99
C GLU A 366 -24.71 34.40 22.41
N MET A 367 -24.26 35.24 23.35
CA MET A 367 -24.84 35.35 24.68
C MET A 367 -26.27 35.92 24.67
N LYS A 368 -26.57 36.88 23.78
CA LYS A 368 -27.93 37.38 23.56
C LYS A 368 -28.86 36.31 22.99
N PHE A 369 -28.38 35.48 22.05
CA PHE A 369 -29.16 34.40 21.48
C PHE A 369 -29.49 33.30 22.51
N ILE A 370 -28.52 32.93 23.37
CA ILE A 370 -28.74 31.98 24.46
C ILE A 370 -29.70 32.56 25.52
N GLY A 371 -29.60 33.86 25.83
CA GLY A 371 -30.54 34.56 26.71
C GLY A 371 -31.96 34.60 26.15
N MET A 372 -32.10 34.88 24.86
CA MET A 372 -33.38 34.91 24.15
C MET A 372 -34.05 33.53 24.13
N MET A 373 -33.28 32.46 23.94
CA MET A 373 -33.77 31.07 23.98
C MET A 373 -34.22 30.64 25.39
N LYS A 374 -33.55 31.10 26.45
CA LYS A 374 -33.98 30.86 27.84
C LYS A 374 -35.27 31.62 28.18
N ASN A 375 -35.44 32.84 27.68
CA ASN A 375 -36.68 33.61 27.87
C ASN A 375 -37.85 33.05 27.06
N LEU A 376 -37.59 32.53 25.85
CA LEU A 376 -38.61 31.83 25.05
C LEU A 376 -39.10 30.55 25.77
N SER A 377 -38.17 29.79 26.35
CA SER A 377 -38.49 28.59 27.15
C SER A 377 -39.34 28.93 28.39
N ARG A 378 -39.02 30.01 29.11
CA ARG A 378 -39.84 30.48 30.25
C ARG A 378 -41.22 30.98 29.83
N ASN A 379 -41.32 31.72 28.72
CA ASN A 379 -42.60 32.21 28.21
C ASN A 379 -43.51 31.10 27.69
N ILE A 380 -42.93 30.02 27.14
CA ILE A 380 -43.68 28.82 26.75
C ILE A 380 -44.20 28.07 27.98
N LYS A 381 -43.42 28.03 29.07
CA LYS A 381 -43.85 27.45 30.35
C LYS A 381 -44.96 28.27 31.01
N TYR A 382 -44.83 29.59 31.04
CA TYR A 382 -45.86 30.51 31.55
C TYR A 382 -47.17 30.49 30.74
N ARG A 383 -47.08 30.34 29.41
CA ARG A 383 -48.27 30.14 28.55
C ARG A 383 -48.94 28.77 28.72
N ARG A 384 -48.23 27.78 29.26
CA ARG A 384 -48.77 26.46 29.55
C ARG A 384 -49.57 26.48 30.86
N ASP A 385 -48.99 27.05 31.91
CA ASP A 385 -49.64 27.16 33.22
C ASP A 385 -50.92 28.04 33.16
N LYS A 386 -50.99 29.00 32.23
CA LYS A 386 -52.18 29.85 32.00
C LYS A 386 -53.24 29.21 31.08
N LYS A 387 -52.90 28.13 30.38
CA LYS A 387 -53.81 27.40 29.47
C LYS A 387 -54.54 26.25 30.17
N ASP A 388 -54.10 25.89 31.37
CA ASP A 388 -54.71 24.85 32.21
C ASP A 388 -55.83 25.43 33.14
N GLU A 389 -56.10 26.75 33.09
CA GLU A 389 -57.18 27.42 33.85
C GLU A 389 -58.41 27.83 32.99
N GLU A 390 -58.34 27.80 31.66
CA GLU A 390 -59.47 28.14 30.78
C GLU A 390 -59.80 26.96 29.86
N ASP A 391 -60.78 26.18 30.29
CA ASP A 391 -61.29 24.99 29.62
C ASP A 391 -62.00 25.26 28.29
N SER A 392 -61.96 24.22 27.44
CA SER A 392 -62.89 23.88 26.35
C SER A 392 -62.79 24.63 25.02
N VAL A 393 -62.27 23.93 24.00
CA VAL A 393 -62.91 23.62 22.70
C VAL A 393 -61.86 22.98 21.79
N ASN A 394 -62.22 21.82 21.24
CA ASN A 394 -61.45 21.03 20.28
C ASN A 394 -60.86 21.87 19.15
N LEU A 395 -59.56 21.70 18.86
CA LEU A 395 -59.00 21.71 17.51
C LEU A 395 -57.60 21.05 17.55
N VAL A 396 -57.50 19.93 16.85
CA VAL A 396 -56.33 19.19 16.35
C VAL A 396 -54.97 19.87 16.61
N ASP A 397 -54.19 19.31 17.53
CA ASP A 397 -52.79 19.70 17.74
C ASP A 397 -51.82 18.62 17.21
N SER A 398 -51.89 18.36 15.90
CA SER A 398 -50.89 17.52 15.19
C SER A 398 -49.68 18.33 14.72
N SER A 399 -49.73 19.67 14.84
CA SER A 399 -48.66 20.57 14.40
C SER A 399 -47.58 20.81 15.46
N ASP A 400 -47.95 20.82 16.75
CA ASP A 400 -47.01 21.17 17.82
C ASP A 400 -46.12 19.97 18.24
N ASP A 401 -46.62 18.74 18.14
CA ASP A 401 -45.82 17.52 18.31
C ASP A 401 -44.84 17.30 17.15
N ASN A 402 -45.26 17.56 15.91
CA ASN A 402 -44.36 17.53 14.74
C ASN A 402 -43.28 18.62 14.80
N ALA A 403 -43.59 19.80 15.34
CA ALA A 403 -42.62 20.88 15.54
C ALA A 403 -41.62 20.56 16.65
N ARG A 404 -42.07 19.95 17.77
CA ARG A 404 -41.21 19.42 18.85
C ARG A 404 -40.31 18.30 18.36
N GLU A 405 -40.84 17.34 17.62
CA GLU A 405 -40.07 16.22 17.07
C GLU A 405 -39.04 16.71 16.04
N SER A 406 -39.43 17.64 15.16
CA SER A 406 -38.53 18.26 14.17
C SER A 406 -37.42 19.09 14.82
N THR A 407 -37.71 19.89 15.85
CA THR A 407 -36.68 20.66 16.57
C THR A 407 -35.76 19.76 17.40
N MET A 408 -36.29 18.68 17.99
CA MET A 408 -35.49 17.69 18.70
C MET A 408 -34.56 16.92 17.74
N ILE A 409 -35.06 16.53 16.56
CA ILE A 409 -34.30 15.86 15.49
C ILE A 409 -33.23 16.80 14.89
N ILE A 410 -33.57 18.07 14.62
CA ILE A 410 -32.62 19.08 14.13
C ILE A 410 -31.55 19.37 15.17
N SER A 411 -31.89 19.45 16.47
CA SER A 411 -30.88 19.63 17.54
C SER A 411 -29.98 18.39 17.73
N ARG A 412 -30.50 17.18 17.48
CA ARG A 412 -29.71 15.93 17.51
C ARG A 412 -28.82 15.80 16.27
N LEU A 413 -29.27 16.24 15.10
CA LEU A 413 -28.52 16.23 13.84
C LEU A 413 -27.42 17.30 13.80
N THR A 414 -27.71 18.53 14.22
CA THR A 414 -26.71 19.63 14.33
C THR A 414 -25.62 19.32 15.34
N ARG A 415 -25.93 18.58 16.41
CA ARG A 415 -24.89 18.04 17.31
C ARG A 415 -24.08 16.92 16.68
N ARG A 416 -24.64 16.07 15.81
CA ARG A 416 -23.96 14.88 15.24
C ARG A 416 -23.07 15.14 14.02
N ILE A 417 -23.37 16.17 13.21
CA ILE A 417 -22.59 16.56 12.03
C ILE A 417 -21.11 16.86 12.34
N PRO A 418 -20.75 17.64 13.37
CA PRO A 418 -19.34 17.87 13.70
C PRO A 418 -18.64 16.57 14.12
N TYR A 419 -19.28 15.66 14.85
CA TYR A 419 -18.66 14.36 15.20
C TYR A 419 -18.42 13.47 13.98
N LEU A 420 -19.33 13.45 12.99
CA LEU A 420 -19.15 12.68 11.76
C LEU A 420 -18.08 13.28 10.84
N MET A 421 -17.95 14.61 10.81
CA MET A 421 -16.84 15.28 10.12
C MET A 421 -15.51 15.00 10.83
N ILE A 422 -15.47 15.12 12.16
CA ILE A 422 -14.29 14.78 12.97
C ILE A 422 -13.86 13.34 12.67
N ILE A 423 -14.75 12.35 12.78
CA ILE A 423 -14.45 10.94 12.46
C ILE A 423 -13.93 10.77 11.02
N ARG A 424 -14.54 11.44 10.04
CA ARG A 424 -14.11 11.40 8.64
C ARG A 424 -12.71 12.00 8.43
N TYR A 425 -12.39 13.13 9.05
CA TYR A 425 -11.09 13.79 8.88
C TYR A 425 -9.98 13.18 9.75
N THR A 426 -10.31 12.70 10.95
CA THR A 426 -9.32 12.13 11.88
C THR A 426 -9.02 10.66 11.62
N ILE A 427 -9.91 9.88 10.99
CA ILE A 427 -9.69 8.43 10.81
C ILE A 427 -9.50 8.07 9.34
N LEU A 428 -10.36 8.55 8.43
CA LEU A 428 -10.31 8.10 7.03
C LEU A 428 -9.09 8.63 6.28
N ILE A 429 -8.71 9.89 6.51
CA ILE A 429 -7.54 10.49 5.83
C ILE A 429 -6.24 9.76 6.22
N PRO A 430 -5.92 9.57 7.52
CA PRO A 430 -4.72 8.83 7.89
C PRO A 430 -4.71 7.38 7.39
N LEU A 431 -5.87 6.70 7.38
CA LEU A 431 -6.00 5.35 6.83
C LEU A 431 -5.72 5.31 5.31
N VAL A 432 -6.26 6.24 4.55
CA VAL A 432 -6.00 6.34 3.10
C VAL A 432 -4.52 6.64 2.87
N MET A 433 -3.93 7.59 3.60
CA MET A 433 -2.50 7.90 3.48
C MET A 433 -1.62 6.70 3.84
N TYR A 434 -1.96 5.97 4.89
CA TYR A 434 -1.27 4.74 5.26
C TYR A 434 -1.33 3.69 4.17
N PHE A 435 -2.53 3.48 3.61
CA PHE A 435 -2.73 2.55 2.51
C PHE A 435 -1.92 2.97 1.27
N LEU A 436 -1.92 4.26 0.93
CA LEU A 436 -1.08 4.80 -0.15
C LEU A 436 0.40 4.55 0.12
N ILE A 437 0.90 4.83 1.33
CA ILE A 437 2.30 4.60 1.71
C ILE A 437 2.70 3.14 1.60
N ILE A 438 1.84 2.20 2.03
CA ILE A 438 2.10 0.76 1.91
C ILE A 438 2.12 0.31 0.45
N LEU A 439 1.24 0.85 -0.38
CA LEU A 439 1.19 0.55 -1.81
C LEU A 439 2.31 1.24 -2.60
N THR A 440 3.00 2.22 -2.02
CA THR A 440 4.06 2.96 -2.69
C THR A 440 5.32 2.08 -2.78
N PRO A 441 6.00 2.00 -3.94
CA PRO A 441 7.24 1.21 -4.07
C PRO A 441 8.30 1.56 -3.01
N ILE A 442 9.08 0.57 -2.60
CA ILE A 442 10.15 0.69 -1.58
C ILE A 442 11.14 1.84 -1.89
N LYS A 443 11.38 2.13 -3.17
CA LYS A 443 12.22 3.26 -3.63
C LYS A 443 11.63 4.64 -3.33
N THR A 444 10.32 4.80 -3.23
CA THR A 444 9.69 6.06 -2.82
C THR A 444 9.60 6.16 -1.30
N LEU A 445 9.50 5.01 -0.60
CA LEU A 445 9.70 4.96 0.86
C LEU A 445 11.13 5.37 1.26
N GLN A 446 12.11 5.28 0.35
CA GLN A 446 13.44 5.86 0.57
C GLN A 446 13.41 7.41 0.65
N ALA A 447 12.41 8.11 0.11
CA ALA A 447 12.30 9.57 0.27
C ALA A 447 12.03 9.99 1.72
N PHE A 448 11.50 9.07 2.53
CA PHE A 448 11.30 9.25 3.97
C PHE A 448 12.56 9.00 4.79
N ILE A 449 13.60 8.40 4.21
CA ILE A 449 14.82 7.98 4.88
C ILE A 449 16.03 8.70 4.26
N PRO A 450 16.77 9.52 5.00
CA PRO A 450 17.98 10.21 4.50
C PRO A 450 19.00 9.27 3.86
N MET A 451 19.73 9.75 2.85
CA MET A 451 20.71 8.95 2.12
C MET A 451 21.80 8.38 3.03
N GLU A 452 22.20 9.13 4.08
CA GLU A 452 23.23 8.66 5.02
C GLU A 452 22.74 7.45 5.83
N ILE A 453 21.44 7.39 6.16
CA ILE A 453 20.86 6.16 6.71
C ILE A 453 20.84 5.09 5.63
N GLN A 454 20.49 5.38 4.39
CA GLN A 454 20.43 4.35 3.34
C GLN A 454 21.80 3.68 3.09
N THR A 455 22.89 4.43 3.14
CA THR A 455 24.26 3.93 2.89
C THR A 455 24.89 3.18 4.07
N SER A 456 24.37 3.36 5.28
CA SER A 456 24.88 2.64 6.46
C SER A 456 24.65 1.12 6.35
N LYS A 457 25.52 0.32 6.96
CA LYS A 457 25.47 -1.15 6.94
C LYS A 457 25.09 -1.74 8.30
N ASN A 458 25.72 -1.26 9.37
CA ASN A 458 25.66 -1.82 10.72
C ASN A 458 24.99 -0.82 11.66
N PHE A 459 23.74 -1.10 12.05
CA PHE A 459 23.04 -0.24 12.99
C PHE A 459 22.99 -0.83 14.40
N LEU A 460 23.01 0.04 15.40
CA LEU A 460 22.85 -0.28 16.82
C LEU A 460 21.67 0.50 17.39
N VAL A 461 20.70 -0.23 17.95
CA VAL A 461 19.61 0.36 18.75
C VAL A 461 19.97 0.24 20.22
N VAL A 462 20.01 1.37 20.91
CA VAL A 462 20.37 1.47 22.32
C VAL A 462 19.15 1.86 23.14
N VAL A 463 18.71 0.96 24.02
CA VAL A 463 17.51 1.09 24.85
C VAL A 463 17.80 0.83 26.33
N ALA A 464 16.86 1.15 27.20
CA ALA A 464 17.06 1.06 28.64
C ALA A 464 16.68 -0.33 29.19
N HIS A 465 15.53 -0.84 28.76
CA HIS A 465 14.91 -2.04 29.33
C HIS A 465 14.51 -3.06 28.25
N PRO A 466 14.34 -4.34 28.61
CA PRO A 466 13.77 -5.32 27.70
C PRO A 466 12.30 -4.99 27.47
N ASP A 467 11.83 -5.02 26.22
CA ASP A 467 10.51 -4.58 25.70
C ASP A 467 10.55 -3.25 24.93
N ASP A 468 11.48 -2.36 25.27
CA ASP A 468 11.68 -1.07 24.59
C ASP A 468 11.94 -1.26 23.08
N GLU A 469 12.70 -2.30 22.71
CA GLU A 469 13.13 -2.53 21.34
C GLU A 469 11.95 -2.82 20.41
N CYS A 470 10.93 -3.52 20.89
CA CYS A 470 9.76 -3.87 20.10
C CYS A 470 8.61 -2.86 20.27
N LEU A 471 8.42 -2.30 21.47
CA LEU A 471 7.35 -1.34 21.74
C LEU A 471 7.59 0.02 21.07
N PHE A 472 8.84 0.48 21.05
CA PHE A 472 9.17 1.82 20.55
C PHE A 472 9.84 1.80 19.18
N PHE A 473 10.70 0.81 18.90
CA PHE A 473 11.60 0.81 17.75
C PHE A 473 11.28 -0.26 16.69
N SER A 474 10.20 -1.04 16.82
CA SER A 474 9.88 -2.10 15.84
C SER A 474 9.73 -1.60 14.40
N PRO A 475 9.07 -0.45 14.08
CA PRO A 475 9.04 0.06 12.71
C PRO A 475 10.43 0.34 12.14
N THR A 476 11.32 0.93 12.94
CA THR A 476 12.69 1.24 12.53
C THR A 476 13.55 -0.01 12.37
N ILE A 477 13.53 -0.94 13.33
CA ILE A 477 14.33 -2.17 13.28
C ILE A 477 13.93 -3.01 12.07
N ILE A 478 12.64 -3.31 11.92
CA ILE A 478 12.12 -4.10 10.80
C ILE A 478 12.38 -3.38 9.47
N GLY A 479 12.19 -2.06 9.45
CA GLY A 479 12.46 -1.22 8.28
C GLY A 479 13.93 -1.27 7.83
N LEU A 480 14.88 -1.31 8.75
CA LEU A 480 16.30 -1.40 8.43
C LEU A 480 16.71 -2.83 8.04
N VAL A 481 16.29 -3.84 8.79
CA VAL A 481 16.62 -5.26 8.50
C VAL A 481 16.03 -5.71 7.16
N SER A 482 14.79 -5.32 6.83
CA SER A 482 14.18 -5.60 5.53
C SER A 482 14.91 -4.96 4.34
N ARG A 483 15.80 -3.99 4.58
CA ARG A 483 16.68 -3.35 3.59
C ARG A 483 18.09 -3.96 3.57
N GLY A 484 18.28 -5.13 4.18
CA GLY A 484 19.54 -5.87 4.20
C GLY A 484 20.58 -5.31 5.16
N LYS A 485 20.17 -4.43 6.10
CA LYS A 485 21.08 -3.87 7.10
C LYS A 485 21.25 -4.82 8.28
N ILE A 486 22.43 -4.79 8.87
CA ILE A 486 22.79 -5.63 10.00
C ILE A 486 22.41 -4.90 11.31
N GLY A 487 21.48 -5.48 12.07
CA GLY A 487 21.00 -4.91 13.31
C GLY A 487 21.71 -5.45 14.55
N HIS A 488 21.93 -4.56 15.52
CA HIS A 488 22.42 -4.85 16.86
C HIS A 488 21.50 -4.18 17.88
N ILE A 489 21.25 -4.84 19.01
CA ILE A 489 20.40 -4.33 20.09
C ILE A 489 21.21 -4.36 21.39
N LEU A 490 21.29 -3.22 22.06
CA LEU A 490 21.92 -3.06 23.37
C LEU A 490 20.89 -2.54 24.38
N VAL A 491 20.63 -3.36 25.40
CA VAL A 491 19.74 -3.04 26.52
C VAL A 491 20.58 -2.87 27.78
N PHE A 492 20.49 -1.71 28.44
CA PHE A 492 21.36 -1.36 29.57
C PHE A 492 21.02 -2.04 30.90
N SER A 493 19.78 -2.44 31.10
CA SER A 493 19.33 -3.13 32.30
C SER A 493 18.53 -4.38 31.94
N LYS A 494 18.64 -5.43 32.75
CA LYS A 494 17.77 -6.62 32.64
C LYS A 494 16.33 -6.35 33.07
N GLY A 495 16.01 -5.13 33.54
CA GLY A 495 14.69 -4.82 34.09
C GLY A 495 14.42 -5.63 35.36
N ASN A 496 15.42 -5.77 36.23
CA ASN A 496 15.34 -6.66 37.40
C ASN A 496 14.70 -6.02 38.64
N SER A 497 13.99 -4.89 38.49
CA SER A 497 13.32 -4.19 39.60
C SER A 497 12.34 -5.08 40.38
N LEU A 498 11.75 -6.07 39.71
CA LEU A 498 10.84 -7.07 40.29
C LEU A 498 11.47 -8.46 40.46
N GLY A 499 12.79 -8.60 40.30
CA GLY A 499 13.47 -9.91 40.37
C GLY A 499 13.32 -10.80 39.13
N LEU A 500 12.80 -10.27 38.01
CA LEU A 500 12.49 -11.03 36.78
C LEU A 500 13.57 -10.95 35.69
N GLY A 501 14.75 -10.41 35.99
CA GLY A 501 15.82 -10.15 35.03
C GLY A 501 16.23 -11.37 34.17
N PRO A 502 16.46 -12.57 34.75
CA PRO A 502 16.79 -13.76 33.96
C PRO A 502 15.67 -14.23 33.02
N ILE A 503 14.40 -13.96 33.38
CA ILE A 503 13.25 -14.26 32.51
C ILE A 503 13.24 -13.26 31.36
N ARG A 504 13.31 -11.95 31.66
CA ARG A 504 13.28 -10.87 30.67
C ARG A 504 14.43 -10.92 29.67
N GLU A 505 15.59 -11.42 30.07
CA GLU A 505 16.71 -11.69 29.15
C GLU A 505 16.38 -12.78 28.12
N LYS A 506 15.70 -13.86 28.53
CA LYS A 506 15.22 -14.89 27.59
C LYS A 506 14.12 -14.36 26.68
N GLU A 507 13.24 -13.53 27.21
CA GLU A 507 12.16 -12.88 26.45
C GLU A 507 12.72 -11.92 25.39
N LEU A 508 13.75 -11.13 25.75
CA LEU A 508 14.48 -10.28 24.83
C LEU A 508 15.10 -11.08 23.68
N ASN A 509 15.74 -12.22 23.97
CA ASN A 509 16.30 -13.09 22.93
C ASN A 509 15.22 -13.56 21.94
N GLY A 510 14.05 -13.96 22.44
CA GLY A 510 12.90 -14.27 21.59
C GLY A 510 12.46 -13.08 20.75
N SER A 511 12.36 -11.89 21.35
CA SER A 511 11.98 -10.65 20.66
C SER A 511 12.97 -10.31 19.54
N CYS A 512 14.27 -10.36 19.81
CA CYS A 512 15.35 -10.16 18.84
C CYS A 512 15.24 -11.12 17.65
N GLN A 513 14.97 -12.42 17.88
CA GLN A 513 14.72 -13.38 16.81
C GLN A 513 13.51 -12.99 15.94
N LYS A 514 12.40 -12.56 16.57
CA LYS A 514 11.21 -12.11 15.84
C LYS A 514 11.44 -10.83 15.05
N LEU A 515 12.34 -9.96 15.50
CA LEU A 515 12.78 -8.78 14.77
C LEU A 515 13.85 -9.07 13.70
N ASN A 516 14.20 -10.34 13.47
CA ASN A 516 15.29 -10.78 12.57
C ASN A 516 16.66 -10.20 12.94
N VAL A 517 16.92 -10.04 14.24
CA VAL A 517 18.23 -9.70 14.81
C VAL A 517 18.87 -10.96 15.37
N ASP A 518 20.12 -11.21 14.98
CA ASP A 518 20.87 -12.39 15.45
C ASP A 518 21.14 -12.31 16.96
N LEU A 519 21.02 -13.45 17.64
CA LEU A 519 21.23 -13.53 19.09
C LEU A 519 22.65 -13.13 19.52
N SER A 520 23.66 -13.36 18.68
CA SER A 520 25.03 -12.90 18.93
C SER A 520 25.19 -11.37 18.91
N ARG A 521 24.13 -10.65 18.48
CA ARG A 521 24.07 -9.19 18.33
C ARG A 521 22.99 -8.55 19.21
N CYS A 522 22.41 -9.29 20.15
CA CYS A 522 21.36 -8.84 21.06
C CYS A 522 21.86 -8.99 22.52
N PHE A 523 22.03 -7.87 23.22
CA PHE A 523 22.68 -7.84 24.54
C PHE A 523 21.81 -7.18 25.59
N SER A 524 21.76 -7.81 26.77
CA SER A 524 21.17 -7.22 27.98
C SER A 524 22.21 -7.17 29.09
N LEU A 525 22.54 -5.95 29.54
CA LEU A 525 23.54 -5.73 30.56
C LEU A 525 22.93 -5.81 31.97
N ASN A 526 23.76 -6.20 32.93
CA ASN A 526 23.40 -6.22 34.34
C ASN A 526 24.51 -5.54 35.17
N LEU A 527 24.53 -4.21 35.14
CA LEU A 527 25.53 -3.39 35.81
C LEU A 527 24.92 -2.76 37.06
N THR A 528 25.65 -2.75 38.17
CA THR A 528 25.18 -2.27 39.48
C THR A 528 24.70 -0.81 39.44
N ASP A 529 25.37 0.02 38.64
CA ASP A 529 25.10 1.46 38.57
C ASP A 529 24.02 1.83 37.54
N LEU A 530 23.57 0.85 36.75
CA LEU A 530 22.58 1.00 35.66
C LEU A 530 21.37 0.07 35.88
N GLN A 531 20.99 -0.14 37.13
CA GLN A 531 19.81 -0.93 37.46
C GLN A 531 18.51 -0.19 37.12
N ASP A 532 17.47 -0.96 36.82
CA ASP A 532 16.15 -0.42 36.49
C ASP A 532 15.52 0.30 37.70
N ASP A 533 15.50 1.62 37.65
CA ASP A 533 14.82 2.48 38.61
C ASP A 533 14.12 3.67 37.90
N PRO A 534 12.79 3.84 38.02
CA PRO A 534 12.07 4.95 37.40
C PRO A 534 12.39 6.34 37.98
N HIS A 535 13.03 6.40 39.14
CA HIS A 535 13.31 7.63 39.89
C HIS A 535 14.80 7.99 39.96
N ARG A 536 15.68 7.19 39.33
CA ARG A 536 17.13 7.43 39.35
C ARG A 536 17.67 7.78 37.97
N TRP A 537 18.60 8.74 37.94
CA TRP A 537 19.40 9.02 36.74
C TRP A 537 20.59 8.07 36.68
N TRP A 538 20.79 7.45 35.52
CA TRP A 538 22.03 6.75 35.22
C TRP A 538 23.15 7.72 34.80
N PRO A 539 24.41 7.46 35.19
CA PRO A 539 25.56 8.27 34.80
C PRO A 539 25.80 8.24 33.28
N LYS A 540 25.79 9.42 32.64
CA LYS A 540 26.02 9.57 31.19
C LYS A 540 27.41 9.08 30.73
N GLY A 541 28.43 9.18 31.59
CA GLY A 541 29.79 8.73 31.31
C GLY A 541 29.86 7.21 31.10
N ASN A 542 29.33 6.44 32.04
CA ASN A 542 29.27 4.97 31.95
C ASN A 542 28.53 4.52 30.68
N ILE A 543 27.39 5.16 30.35
CA ILE A 543 26.62 4.87 29.13
C ILE A 543 27.48 5.13 27.89
N SER A 544 28.19 6.26 27.83
CA SER A 544 29.03 6.61 26.67
C SER A 544 30.21 5.66 26.47
N GLU A 545 30.88 5.23 27.54
CA GLU A 545 32.00 4.29 27.48
C GLU A 545 31.56 2.91 26.98
N ILE A 546 30.42 2.42 27.47
CA ILE A 546 29.85 1.14 27.03
C ILE A 546 29.45 1.22 25.56
N VAL A 547 28.78 2.29 25.13
CA VAL A 547 28.38 2.45 23.73
C VAL A 547 29.59 2.47 22.81
N GLU A 548 30.67 3.17 23.19
CA GLU A 548 31.92 3.19 22.42
C GLU A 548 32.51 1.79 22.23
N GLN A 549 32.49 0.94 23.27
CA GLN A 549 32.97 -0.44 23.17
C GLN A 549 32.16 -1.25 22.14
N PHE A 550 30.83 -1.10 22.14
CA PHE A 550 29.96 -1.80 21.19
C PHE A 550 30.08 -1.24 19.77
N VAL A 551 30.20 0.08 19.62
CA VAL A 551 30.42 0.72 18.32
C VAL A 551 31.70 0.20 17.68
N LYS A 552 32.81 0.14 18.43
CA LYS A 552 34.08 -0.41 17.95
C LYS A 552 34.02 -1.90 17.68
N ARG A 553 33.39 -2.68 18.58
CA ARG A 553 33.31 -4.15 18.47
C ARG A 553 32.57 -4.61 17.22
N PHE A 554 31.53 -3.89 16.83
CA PHE A 554 30.62 -4.29 15.74
C PHE A 554 30.69 -3.40 14.50
N ASP A 555 31.66 -2.48 14.45
CA ASP A 555 31.85 -1.53 13.34
C ASP A 555 30.53 -0.80 13.00
N ILE A 556 29.90 -0.24 14.03
CA ILE A 556 28.60 0.43 13.92
C ILE A 556 28.76 1.75 13.18
N ASP A 557 27.94 1.98 12.16
CA ASP A 557 27.92 3.21 11.38
C ASP A 557 26.59 4.00 11.52
N LEU A 558 25.56 3.40 12.14
CA LEU A 558 24.29 4.04 12.49
C LEU A 558 23.83 3.73 13.92
N LEU A 559 23.71 4.75 14.76
CA LEU A 559 23.23 4.66 16.14
C LEU A 559 21.79 5.18 16.25
N ILE A 560 20.91 4.45 16.95
CA ILE A 560 19.50 4.82 17.13
C ILE A 560 19.13 4.70 18.61
N THR A 561 18.50 5.73 19.18
CA THR A 561 18.11 5.74 20.60
C THR A 561 16.92 6.67 20.90
N PHE A 562 16.62 6.88 22.17
CA PHE A 562 15.62 7.84 22.66
C PHE A 562 16.05 9.30 22.47
N ASP A 563 15.10 10.22 22.43
CA ASP A 563 15.39 11.64 22.60
C ASP A 563 15.37 12.06 24.09
N ARG A 564 15.61 13.35 24.35
CA ARG A 564 15.60 13.91 25.72
C ARG A 564 14.26 13.79 26.45
N GLY A 565 13.17 13.51 25.73
CA GLY A 565 11.86 13.24 26.30
C GLY A 565 11.74 11.82 26.85
N GLY A 566 12.53 10.87 26.33
CA GLY A 566 12.53 9.47 26.77
C GLY A 566 11.28 8.67 26.37
N ILE A 567 10.49 9.17 25.41
CA ILE A 567 9.18 8.66 24.97
C ILE A 567 8.13 8.67 26.08
N SER A 568 8.27 7.77 27.07
CA SER A 568 7.40 7.64 28.24
C SER A 568 7.73 8.63 29.36
N GLY A 569 8.84 9.37 29.25
CA GLY A 569 9.31 10.26 30.31
C GLY A 569 10.17 9.58 31.39
N HIS A 570 10.37 8.27 31.30
CA HIS A 570 11.17 7.46 32.23
C HIS A 570 12.62 7.96 32.32
N LEU A 571 13.16 8.08 33.54
CA LEU A 571 14.50 8.66 33.75
C LEU A 571 15.61 7.86 33.07
N ASN A 572 15.57 6.53 33.13
CA ASN A 572 16.53 5.68 32.40
C ASN A 572 16.55 5.96 30.88
N HIS A 573 15.39 6.16 30.24
CA HIS A 573 15.34 6.47 28.80
C HIS A 573 16.02 7.81 28.50
N LYS A 574 15.75 8.82 29.35
CA LYS A 574 16.40 10.13 29.27
C LYS A 574 17.90 10.04 29.54
N SER A 575 18.32 9.22 30.49
CA SER A 575 19.74 8.95 30.75
C SER A 575 20.44 8.32 29.56
N VAL A 576 19.82 7.36 28.88
CA VAL A 576 20.37 6.78 27.64
C VAL A 576 20.53 7.86 26.58
N ALA A 577 19.51 8.69 26.36
CA ALA A 577 19.59 9.82 25.42
C ALA A 577 20.75 10.77 25.76
N LEU A 578 20.91 11.16 27.03
CA LEU A 578 22.00 12.02 27.48
C LEU A 578 23.38 11.36 27.36
N GLY A 579 23.48 10.06 27.61
CA GLY A 579 24.72 9.30 27.45
C GLY A 579 25.15 9.21 25.98
N ILE A 580 24.21 9.00 25.06
CA ILE A 580 24.50 9.05 23.62
C ILE A 580 24.90 10.45 23.18
N GLU A 581 24.19 11.51 23.61
CA GLU A 581 24.60 12.88 23.28
C GLU A 581 26.00 13.21 23.83
N TYR A 582 26.32 12.77 25.04
CA TYR A 582 27.64 12.93 25.63
C TYR A 582 28.72 12.17 24.83
N TYR A 583 28.43 10.93 24.43
CA TYR A 583 29.30 10.14 23.56
C TYR A 583 29.63 10.88 22.25
N LEU A 584 28.61 11.37 21.54
CA LEU A 584 28.77 12.06 20.25
C LEU A 584 29.56 13.38 20.32
N GLN A 585 29.61 14.00 21.49
CA GLN A 585 30.30 15.28 21.72
C GLN A 585 31.75 15.10 22.20
N ASN A 586 32.06 14.00 22.89
CA ASN A 586 33.34 13.83 23.58
C ASN A 586 34.27 12.81 22.93
N PHE A 587 33.75 11.92 22.08
CA PHE A 587 34.54 10.90 21.39
C PHE A 587 34.82 11.29 19.95
N ASP A 588 36.00 10.93 19.45
CA ASP A 588 36.38 11.15 18.05
C ASP A 588 35.89 10.00 17.17
N ARG A 589 35.53 10.29 15.90
CA ARG A 589 35.04 9.30 14.91
C ARG A 589 33.78 8.55 15.34
N THR A 590 32.72 9.30 15.65
CA THR A 590 31.43 8.73 16.05
C THR A 590 30.51 8.40 14.87
N PRO A 591 29.68 7.34 14.97
CA PRO A 591 28.72 6.97 13.93
C PRO A 591 27.65 8.04 13.71
N LEU A 592 26.92 7.90 12.61
CA LEU A 592 25.71 8.70 12.38
C LEU A 592 24.67 8.35 13.45
N ALA A 593 24.09 9.33 14.14
CA ALA A 593 23.13 9.08 15.21
C ALA A 593 21.77 9.72 14.96
N TYR A 594 20.72 8.97 15.29
CA TYR A 594 19.33 9.39 15.22
C TYR A 594 18.60 9.07 16.53
N ARG A 595 17.67 9.95 16.93
CA ARG A 595 16.84 9.78 18.12
C ARG A 595 15.35 9.75 17.77
N LEU A 596 14.60 8.86 18.41
CA LEU A 596 13.16 8.75 18.26
C LEU A 596 12.46 9.91 18.98
N SER A 597 11.64 10.66 18.24
CA SER A 597 10.98 11.87 18.74
C SER A 597 9.87 11.53 19.74
N THR A 598 9.94 12.10 20.94
CA THR A 598 8.86 12.08 21.93
C THR A 598 7.72 12.98 21.47
N VAL A 599 6.48 12.50 21.64
CA VAL A 599 5.26 13.28 21.37
C VAL A 599 4.44 13.43 22.65
N ALA A 600 3.60 14.47 22.72
CA ALA A 600 2.68 14.59 23.86
C ALA A 600 1.72 13.40 23.92
N SER A 601 1.33 13.01 25.14
CA SER A 601 0.60 11.76 25.42
C SER A 601 -0.66 11.52 24.56
N PRO A 602 -1.52 12.51 24.24
CA PRO A 602 -2.67 12.28 23.36
C PRO A 602 -2.30 11.79 21.95
N PHE A 603 -1.12 12.18 21.46
CA PHE A 603 -0.61 11.77 20.15
C PHE A 603 0.16 10.46 20.22
N GLU A 604 0.68 10.08 21.39
CA GLU A 604 1.30 8.77 21.61
C GLU A 604 0.27 7.65 21.37
N TYR A 605 -0.96 7.81 21.88
CA TYR A 605 -2.05 6.83 21.77
C TYR A 605 -3.01 7.07 20.59
N SER A 606 -2.56 7.80 19.57
CA SER A 606 -3.38 8.11 18.39
C SER A 606 -3.18 7.12 17.23
N SER A 607 -2.36 6.09 17.42
CA SER A 607 -2.13 5.02 16.44
C SER A 607 -1.72 5.61 15.09
N ILE A 608 -2.33 5.12 14.02
CA ILE A 608 -2.16 5.59 12.65
C ILE A 608 -2.66 7.02 12.41
N ILE A 609 -3.47 7.60 13.32
CA ILE A 609 -4.09 8.92 13.12
C ILE A 609 -3.02 10.02 13.08
N ASP A 610 -1.94 9.89 13.86
CA ASP A 610 -0.83 10.85 13.82
C ASP A 610 -0.04 10.85 12.51
N LEU A 611 -0.27 9.87 11.63
CA LEU A 611 0.43 9.76 10.36
C LEU A 611 0.27 11.04 9.52
N PHE A 612 -0.93 11.61 9.47
CA PHE A 612 -1.18 12.84 8.73
C PHE A 612 -0.30 14.00 9.23
N ARG A 613 -0.30 14.26 10.55
CA ARG A 613 0.50 15.31 11.17
C ARG A 613 2.00 15.07 10.98
N THR A 614 2.43 13.81 11.08
CA THR A 614 3.83 13.45 10.88
C THR A 614 4.26 13.68 9.42
N LEU A 615 3.43 13.27 8.45
CA LEU A 615 3.73 13.41 7.02
C LEU A 615 3.81 14.86 6.54
N ILE A 616 3.08 15.79 7.15
CA ILE A 616 3.23 17.24 6.88
C ILE A 616 4.70 17.68 7.02
N LYS A 617 5.43 17.12 8.00
CA LYS A 617 6.86 17.43 8.21
C LYS A 617 7.76 16.94 7.06
N PHE A 618 7.31 15.93 6.32
CA PHE A 618 8.02 15.34 5.18
C PHE A 618 7.48 15.82 3.83
N LEU A 619 6.40 16.62 3.82
CA LEU A 619 5.79 17.15 2.61
C LEU A 619 6.78 17.92 1.71
N PRO A 620 7.71 18.75 2.24
CA PRO A 620 8.72 19.39 1.40
C PRO A 620 9.63 18.40 0.67
N ARG A 621 9.99 17.28 1.30
CA ARG A 621 10.79 16.21 0.67
C ARG A 621 9.98 15.42 -0.34
N LEU A 622 8.72 15.16 -0.05
CA LEU A 622 7.82 14.49 -0.97
C LEU A 622 7.62 15.34 -2.23
N LEU A 623 7.25 16.61 -2.06
CA LEU A 623 7.12 17.59 -3.15
C LEU A 623 8.45 17.75 -3.89
N ARG A 624 9.59 17.86 -3.21
CA ARG A 624 10.88 17.92 -3.89
C ARG A 624 11.19 16.66 -4.66
N SER A 625 10.98 15.47 -4.08
CA SER A 625 11.15 14.21 -4.81
C SER A 625 10.30 14.19 -6.09
N VAL A 626 9.17 14.90 -6.13
CA VAL A 626 8.33 15.07 -7.33
C VAL A 626 8.94 16.11 -8.28
N PHE A 627 9.28 17.29 -7.76
CA PHE A 627 9.63 18.48 -8.55
C PHE A 627 11.11 18.56 -8.93
N SER A 628 12.03 17.93 -8.21
CA SER A 628 13.47 17.88 -8.54
C SER A 628 13.70 17.15 -9.87
N THR A 629 12.77 16.29 -10.24
CA THR A 629 12.76 15.56 -11.52
C THR A 629 12.19 16.42 -12.67
N LEU A 630 11.40 17.45 -12.35
CA LEU A 630 10.81 18.38 -13.32
C LEU A 630 11.64 19.67 -13.47
N LEU A 631 12.25 20.15 -12.39
CA LEU A 631 12.99 21.42 -12.30
C LEU A 631 14.23 21.26 -11.36
N PRO A 632 15.27 20.52 -11.79
CA PRO A 632 16.42 20.18 -10.94
C PRO A 632 17.24 21.39 -10.47
N PHE A 633 17.24 22.50 -11.23
CA PHE A 633 18.01 23.71 -10.92
C PHE A 633 17.42 24.58 -9.79
N LEU A 634 16.17 24.34 -9.37
CA LEU A 634 15.51 25.12 -8.32
C LEU A 634 15.71 24.56 -6.90
N PHE A 635 16.29 23.36 -6.76
CA PHE A 635 16.34 22.67 -5.47
C PHE A 635 17.76 22.22 -5.09
N SER A 636 18.38 22.91 -4.15
CA SER A 636 19.63 22.46 -3.50
C SER A 636 19.45 21.11 -2.76
N PRO A 637 20.50 20.27 -2.67
CA PRO A 637 20.47 19.05 -1.86
C PRO A 637 20.17 19.39 -0.39
N PRO A 638 19.29 18.63 0.29
CA PRO A 638 18.85 18.99 1.62
C PRO A 638 19.93 18.73 2.68
N ASN A 639 19.96 19.58 3.70
CA ASN A 639 20.48 19.22 5.02
C ASN A 639 19.38 18.45 5.77
N ASP A 640 19.26 17.15 5.50
CA ASP A 640 18.11 16.35 5.93
C ASP A 640 18.28 15.77 7.35
N GLN A 641 17.60 16.40 8.31
CA GLN A 641 17.74 16.10 9.75
C GLN A 641 16.70 15.12 10.30
N ARG A 642 15.76 14.61 9.49
CA ARG A 642 14.69 13.70 9.94
C ARG A 642 14.63 12.41 9.14
N ALA A 643 14.13 11.32 9.73
CA ALA A 643 13.82 10.07 9.04
C ALA A 643 12.47 9.53 9.51
N LEU A 644 11.71 8.91 8.61
CA LEU A 644 10.40 8.34 8.92
C LEU A 644 10.35 6.87 8.51
N PHE A 645 10.04 6.01 9.48
CA PHE A 645 9.73 4.60 9.25
C PHE A 645 8.25 4.37 9.51
N VAL A 646 7.58 3.67 8.59
CA VAL A 646 6.17 3.32 8.69
C VAL A 646 6.05 1.80 8.55
N SER A 647 5.43 1.15 9.53
CA SER A 647 5.21 -0.29 9.54
C SER A 647 4.16 -0.68 8.51
N SER A 648 4.47 -1.67 7.67
CA SER A 648 3.44 -2.37 6.88
C SER A 648 2.57 -3.23 7.81
N PRO A 649 1.42 -3.77 7.35
CA PRO A 649 0.62 -4.67 8.17
C PRO A 649 1.41 -5.91 8.61
N PHE A 650 2.31 -6.41 7.75
CA PHE A 650 3.22 -7.49 8.09
C PHE A 650 4.28 -7.06 9.13
N GLY A 651 4.87 -5.87 8.96
CA GLY A 651 5.84 -5.35 9.93
C GLY A 651 5.21 -5.07 11.30
N TYR A 652 3.99 -4.55 11.34
CA TYR A 652 3.22 -4.39 12.57
C TYR A 652 2.98 -5.74 13.26
N TYR A 653 2.52 -6.75 12.50
CA TYR A 653 2.32 -8.09 13.02
C TYR A 653 3.62 -8.71 13.54
N GLN A 654 4.74 -8.52 12.85
CA GLN A 654 6.05 -8.95 13.31
C GLN A 654 6.48 -8.25 14.62
N GLY A 655 6.25 -6.94 14.74
CA GLY A 655 6.46 -6.20 15.99
C GLY A 655 5.60 -6.71 17.14
N LEU A 656 4.33 -7.05 16.87
CA LEU A 656 3.45 -7.71 17.86
C LEU A 656 3.98 -9.09 18.27
N GLN A 657 4.47 -9.89 17.32
CA GLN A 657 5.06 -11.19 17.63
C GLN A 657 6.32 -11.08 18.49
N ALA A 658 7.13 -10.04 18.26
CA ALA A 658 8.30 -9.72 19.08
C ALA A 658 7.88 -9.34 20.51
N PHE A 659 6.89 -8.46 20.65
CA PHE A 659 6.37 -8.10 21.97
C PHE A 659 5.71 -9.27 22.70
N HIS A 660 5.04 -10.18 22.00
CA HIS A 660 4.48 -11.41 22.59
C HIS A 660 5.54 -12.35 23.18
N GLN A 661 6.83 -12.15 22.90
CA GLN A 661 7.91 -12.87 23.58
C GLN A 661 8.12 -12.37 25.02
N HIS A 662 7.77 -11.10 25.32
CA HIS A 662 7.82 -10.49 26.65
C HIS A 662 6.61 -10.85 27.52
N ARG A 663 6.37 -12.15 27.73
CA ARG A 663 5.21 -12.66 28.49
C ARG A 663 5.12 -12.08 29.89
N SER A 664 6.26 -11.90 30.57
CA SER A 664 6.34 -11.33 31.92
C SER A 664 5.91 -9.85 31.98
N GLN A 665 5.84 -9.19 30.82
CA GLN A 665 5.54 -7.76 30.69
C GLN A 665 4.19 -7.50 30.00
N MET A 666 3.46 -8.57 29.62
CA MET A 666 2.15 -8.52 28.96
C MET A 666 1.02 -8.23 29.96
N LEU A 667 0.98 -6.99 30.47
CA LEU A 667 -0.10 -6.49 31.32
C LEU A 667 -1.28 -6.00 30.46
N TRP A 668 -2.49 -5.94 31.03
CA TRP A 668 -3.72 -5.63 30.27
C TRP A 668 -3.63 -4.31 29.47
N TYR A 669 -3.01 -3.28 30.05
CA TYR A 669 -2.84 -1.97 29.40
C TYR A 669 -1.82 -2.00 28.26
N ARG A 670 -0.94 -3.01 28.19
CA ARG A 670 -0.02 -3.20 27.08
C ARG A 670 -0.73 -3.65 25.80
N HIS A 671 -1.86 -4.36 25.90
CA HIS A 671 -2.69 -4.65 24.72
C HIS A 671 -3.32 -3.38 24.14
N ILE A 672 -3.70 -2.45 25.01
CA ILE A 672 -4.18 -1.12 24.60
C ILE A 672 -3.02 -0.34 23.96
N TYR A 673 -1.83 -0.38 24.57
CA TYR A 673 -0.63 0.25 24.03
C TYR A 673 -0.30 -0.29 22.63
N THR A 674 -0.23 -1.60 22.42
CA THR A 674 0.15 -2.16 21.12
C THR A 674 -0.88 -1.91 20.01
N THR A 675 -2.12 -1.61 20.39
CA THR A 675 -3.20 -1.25 19.45
C THR A 675 -3.20 0.25 19.15
N LEU A 676 -3.09 1.08 20.19
CA LEU A 676 -3.28 2.53 20.10
C LEU A 676 -1.98 3.32 19.99
N SER A 677 -0.83 2.74 20.31
CA SER A 677 0.44 3.46 20.25
C SER A 677 0.84 3.72 18.81
N ARG A 678 1.14 4.98 18.50
CA ARG A 678 1.73 5.36 17.22
C ARG A 678 3.08 4.66 16.98
N HIS A 679 3.81 4.29 18.03
CA HIS A 679 5.17 3.76 17.92
C HIS A 679 5.21 2.35 17.34
N MET A 680 4.08 1.63 17.37
CA MET A 680 3.94 0.36 16.65
C MET A 680 3.78 0.55 15.13
N PHE A 681 3.34 1.73 14.69
CA PHE A 681 3.05 2.03 13.30
C PHE A 681 4.07 2.96 12.65
N ILE A 682 4.63 3.91 13.41
CA ILE A 682 5.39 5.06 12.89
C ILE A 682 6.52 5.44 13.84
N ASN A 683 7.74 5.55 13.31
CA ASN A 683 8.89 6.14 14.00
C ASN A 683 9.39 7.39 13.25
N ASP A 684 9.27 8.57 13.88
CA ASP A 684 9.82 9.87 13.43
C ASP A 684 11.15 10.11 14.16
N LEU A 685 12.25 9.88 13.45
CA LEU A 685 13.60 10.04 13.97
C LEU A 685 14.18 11.41 13.60
N THR A 686 14.98 11.98 14.50
CA THR A 686 15.75 13.22 14.27
C THR A 686 17.24 12.95 14.39
N LYS A 687 18.05 13.55 13.52
CA LYS A 687 19.51 13.44 13.54
C LYS A 687 20.06 14.15 14.77
N VAL A 688 21.03 13.53 15.42
CA VAL A 688 21.70 14.10 16.59
C VAL A 688 22.95 14.86 16.11
N PRO A 689 23.17 16.11 16.56
CA PRO A 689 24.39 16.84 16.25
C PRO A 689 25.61 16.10 16.81
N ARG A 690 26.71 16.10 16.06
CA ARG A 690 28.01 15.56 16.47
C ARG A 690 29.10 16.63 16.33
N LYS A 691 30.21 16.44 17.03
CA LYS A 691 31.38 17.34 17.02
C LYS A 691 32.05 17.43 15.65
#